data_AF-A0A6P0HLV7-F1
#
_entry.id   AF-A0A6P0HLV7-F1
#
_cell.length_a   1.000
_cell.length_b   1.000
_cell.length_c   1.000
_cell.angle_alpha   90.00
_cell.angle_beta   90.00
_cell.angle_gamma   90.00
#
_symmetry.space_group_name_H-M   'P 1'
#
loop_
_entity.id
_entity.type
_entity.pdbx_description
1 polymer ?
#
loop_
_entity_poly.entity_id
_entity_poly.type
_entity_poly.pdbx_seq_one_letter_code
_entity_poly.pdbx_strand_id
1 'polypeptide(L)'
;MPRPLLAVAAVVLVATVALAVHGAWTTGVSWDETYHVGRMRSFLEHGWYLLEGDLDGDRPGAWEDQAYVYAPVTALLMHAAVVAAGLEGSHEVVATGDAYAVRHLVVVTIGLVGTLAVAVTARVLLRSWAWAVVAAAVLGAVPMWTGHTMFNVKDVPVATGCTLVTTGLVVLLTRRPGGPRTAAYVAGAGLVVLAGWVLAMGTRPGIWPTLVASHVVAAALLHRRLRAGTAAGRAVGALVGLVPVAAWFVLLAVYPAVFATPLTTLRESALSSSRFDERTGQWFYVPALLVGEVPLVLLALVLAGSVLALRRVVAEVRVPSVGTATTAWLLVGVQAWTLPLLAVVRESNLYNGLRQLLFMVPATALLATLAIAAVVRAAERRRAAAGRVAPALLLGVVALGLLAPTLDQVRLHPYGYTFATLPSYAVAEAADTDYWRTSARELAPSVPPGWVTCSPALDDQRRSLRRSLDGDEDCGRDLIGPLSAWADVRGTDPVAGEPLGPTEFWAITAGPRRPGTNCVEVARVDRPGPLPGVGTLLGLPERDVMSRLARCELVLPEHDRGVLTFGPGGDAGDLELGGWTAHATAAGIRLTGERGEVGFTLTAPHPAGAELRIGLVDPVAPDAVRVSVNGTEVVVRGSGAAGTRLTAAVPADVLAAYGGGRVVVALERTTDVAPRLLTLELADLAGSGRGGEGDG
;
A
#
# COMPACT_ATOMS: atom_id res chain seq x y z
N MET A 1 1.39 33.50 -21.57
CA MET A 1 0.90 32.10 -21.57
C MET A 1 0.02 31.90 -22.79
N PRO A 2 0.33 30.95 -23.68
CA PRO A 2 -0.53 30.60 -24.81
C PRO A 2 -1.89 30.08 -24.33
N ARG A 3 -2.99 30.64 -24.84
CA ARG A 3 -4.37 30.21 -24.51
C ARG A 3 -4.62 28.72 -24.73
N PRO A 4 -4.15 28.08 -25.84
CA PRO A 4 -4.37 26.66 -26.06
C PRO A 4 -3.74 25.77 -24.99
N LEU A 5 -2.50 26.08 -24.57
CA LEU A 5 -1.82 25.31 -23.52
C LEU A 5 -2.56 25.44 -22.18
N LEU A 6 -3.06 26.63 -21.86
CA LEU A 6 -3.85 26.83 -20.64
C LEU A 6 -5.19 26.07 -20.70
N ALA A 7 -5.84 26.03 -21.86
CA ALA A 7 -7.06 25.25 -22.05
C ALA A 7 -6.80 23.75 -21.88
N VAL A 8 -5.73 23.22 -22.48
CA VAL A 8 -5.30 21.83 -22.29
C VAL A 8 -5.03 21.54 -20.82
N ALA A 9 -4.28 22.41 -20.12
CA ALA A 9 -4.01 22.25 -18.71
C ALA A 9 -5.29 22.26 -17.86
N ALA A 10 -6.25 23.14 -18.17
CA ALA A 10 -7.53 23.17 -17.47
C ALA A 10 -8.35 21.89 -17.68
N VAL A 11 -8.41 21.37 -18.92
CA VAL A 11 -9.09 20.10 -19.23
C VAL A 11 -8.43 18.94 -18.49
N VAL A 12 -7.11 18.85 -18.53
CA VAL A 12 -6.34 17.81 -17.82
C VAL A 12 -6.63 17.88 -16.32
N LEU A 13 -6.56 19.06 -15.71
CA LEU A 13 -6.83 19.23 -14.28
C LEU A 13 -8.25 18.78 -13.91
N VAL A 14 -9.27 19.20 -14.68
CA VAL A 14 -10.66 18.80 -14.43
C VAL A 14 -10.82 17.28 -14.59
N ALA A 15 -10.25 16.70 -15.65
CA ALA A 15 -10.31 15.26 -15.88
C ALA A 15 -9.66 14.47 -14.75
N THR A 16 -8.46 14.86 -14.29
CA THR A 16 -7.73 14.13 -13.24
C THR A 16 -8.41 14.27 -11.88
N VAL A 17 -9.03 15.42 -11.59
CA VAL A 17 -9.85 15.60 -10.37
C VAL A 17 -11.09 14.70 -10.44
N ALA A 18 -11.78 14.65 -11.59
CA ALA A 18 -12.93 13.78 -11.77
C ALA A 18 -12.54 12.29 -11.65
N LEU A 19 -11.43 11.88 -12.24
CA LEU A 19 -10.89 10.51 -12.12
C LEU A 19 -10.57 10.18 -10.65
N ALA A 20 -9.91 11.08 -9.91
CA ALA A 20 -9.60 10.85 -8.50
C ALA A 20 -10.87 10.69 -7.64
N VAL A 21 -11.85 11.59 -7.79
CA VAL A 21 -13.10 11.57 -7.01
C VAL A 21 -13.97 10.37 -7.37
N HIS A 22 -14.15 10.09 -8.67
CA HIS A 22 -14.88 8.90 -9.12
C HIS A 22 -14.16 7.61 -8.71
N GLY A 23 -12.82 7.61 -8.82
CA GLY A 23 -11.95 6.51 -8.43
C GLY A 23 -12.09 6.13 -6.97
N ALA A 24 -12.19 7.10 -6.06
CA ALA A 24 -12.46 6.83 -4.64
C ALA A 24 -13.72 5.98 -4.40
N TRP A 25 -14.74 6.11 -5.26
CA TRP A 25 -15.98 5.34 -5.16
C TRP A 25 -15.94 4.03 -5.92
N THR A 26 -15.09 3.88 -6.94
CA THR A 26 -15.07 2.70 -7.83
C THR A 26 -13.89 1.77 -7.61
N THR A 27 -12.79 2.26 -7.02
CA THR A 27 -11.64 1.42 -6.67
C THR A 27 -12.04 0.42 -5.59
N GLY A 28 -11.42 -0.76 -5.59
CA GLY A 28 -11.51 -1.68 -4.47
C GLY A 28 -10.64 -1.25 -3.30
N VAL A 29 -10.68 -2.05 -2.24
CA VAL A 29 -9.91 -1.84 -1.02
C VAL A 29 -8.51 -2.40 -1.25
N SER A 30 -7.49 -1.59 -1.01
CA SER A 30 -6.11 -2.07 -1.02
C SER A 30 -5.76 -2.73 0.31
N TRP A 31 -4.79 -3.63 0.29
CA TRP A 31 -4.33 -4.28 1.52
C TRP A 31 -3.78 -3.34 2.58
N ASP A 32 -3.07 -2.29 2.16
CA ASP A 32 -2.54 -1.33 3.12
C ASP A 32 -3.66 -0.73 3.98
N GLU A 33 -4.81 -0.48 3.37
CA GLU A 33 -5.94 0.13 4.06
C GLU A 33 -6.51 -0.78 5.13
N THR A 34 -6.57 -2.09 4.86
CA THR A 34 -7.06 -3.06 5.82
C THR A 34 -6.10 -3.21 7.00
N TYR A 35 -4.79 -3.20 6.75
CA TYR A 35 -3.77 -3.09 7.81
C TYR A 35 -3.96 -1.82 8.66
N HIS A 36 -4.22 -0.68 8.03
CA HIS A 36 -4.44 0.58 8.75
C HIS A 36 -5.76 0.62 9.51
N VAL A 37 -6.80 -0.09 9.06
CA VAL A 37 -8.02 -0.33 9.84
C VAL A 37 -7.73 -1.19 11.08
N GLY A 38 -6.97 -2.29 10.92
CA GLY A 38 -6.53 -3.12 12.05
C GLY A 38 -5.72 -2.33 13.08
N ARG A 39 -4.74 -1.53 12.62
CA ARG A 39 -3.94 -0.64 13.47
C ARG A 39 -4.78 0.43 14.17
N MET A 40 -5.82 0.94 13.51
CA MET A 40 -6.71 1.93 14.11
C MET A 40 -7.54 1.34 15.25
N ARG A 41 -8.01 0.09 15.11
CA ARG A 41 -8.67 -0.64 16.21
C ARG A 41 -7.76 -0.77 17.42
N SER A 42 -6.56 -1.30 17.19
CA SER A 42 -5.54 -1.47 18.22
C SER A 42 -5.13 -0.14 18.86
N PHE A 43 -5.05 0.94 18.09
CA PHE A 43 -4.73 2.27 18.62
C PHE A 43 -5.81 2.83 19.54
N LEU A 44 -7.09 2.64 19.22
CA LEU A 44 -8.20 3.08 20.07
C LEU A 44 -8.29 2.28 21.36
N GLU A 45 -7.81 1.04 21.37
CA GLU A 45 -7.86 0.14 22.53
C GLU A 45 -6.60 0.23 23.41
N HIS A 46 -5.41 0.12 22.81
CA HIS A 46 -4.13 -0.01 23.50
C HIS A 46 -3.25 1.26 23.41
N GLY A 47 -3.62 2.23 22.57
CA GLY A 47 -2.83 3.44 22.33
C GLY A 47 -1.61 3.24 21.42
N TRP A 48 -1.43 2.04 20.83
CA TRP A 48 -0.39 1.71 19.85
C TRP A 48 -0.99 1.54 18.46
N TYR A 49 -0.42 2.21 17.46
CA TYR A 49 -0.85 2.10 16.06
C TYR A 49 -0.16 0.92 15.36
N LEU A 50 -0.38 -0.27 15.89
CA LEU A 50 0.19 -1.56 15.47
C LEU A 50 -0.91 -2.62 15.33
N LEU A 51 -0.66 -3.72 14.63
CA LEU A 51 -1.62 -4.82 14.58
C LEU A 51 -1.62 -5.55 15.93
N GLU A 52 -2.69 -6.28 16.25
CA GLU A 52 -2.71 -7.05 17.49
C GLU A 52 -1.59 -8.10 17.57
N GLY A 53 -1.25 -8.74 16.44
CA GLY A 53 -0.14 -9.69 16.39
C GLY A 53 1.25 -9.07 16.59
N ASP A 54 1.35 -7.75 16.52
CA ASP A 54 2.60 -7.00 16.75
C ASP A 54 2.77 -6.66 18.25
N LEU A 55 1.76 -6.94 19.09
CA LEU A 55 1.74 -6.62 20.50
C LEU A 55 2.02 -7.84 21.38
N ASP A 56 2.74 -7.62 22.48
CA ASP A 56 2.81 -8.52 23.62
C ASP A 56 2.03 -7.89 24.77
N GLY A 57 0.74 -8.21 24.86
CA GLY A 57 -0.20 -7.52 25.74
C GLY A 57 -0.50 -6.10 25.24
N ASP A 58 -0.19 -5.08 26.05
CA ASP A 58 -0.45 -3.67 25.76
C ASP A 58 0.75 -2.91 25.17
N ARG A 59 1.78 -3.63 24.73
CA ARG A 59 3.07 -3.06 24.26
C ARG A 59 3.56 -3.76 23.01
N PRO A 60 4.41 -3.09 22.20
CA PRO A 60 5.06 -3.74 21.07
C PRO A 60 5.85 -4.97 21.52
N GLY A 61 5.67 -6.08 20.81
CA GLY A 61 6.42 -7.31 21.04
C GLY A 61 7.89 -7.15 20.73
N ALA A 62 8.75 -7.99 21.31
CA ALA A 62 10.19 -7.93 21.06
C ALA A 62 10.58 -8.29 19.60
N TRP A 63 9.65 -8.91 18.86
CA TRP A 63 9.79 -9.25 17.44
C TRP A 63 9.37 -8.12 16.50
N GLU A 64 8.65 -7.11 17.00
CA GLU A 64 8.10 -6.03 16.18
C GLU A 64 9.17 -4.95 15.92
N ASP A 65 9.64 -4.86 14.68
CA ASP A 65 10.70 -3.93 14.27
C ASP A 65 10.17 -2.66 13.56
N GLN A 66 8.86 -2.58 13.30
CA GLN A 66 8.20 -1.49 12.58
C GLN A 66 7.33 -0.58 13.48
N ALA A 67 7.48 -0.68 14.80
CA ALA A 67 6.73 0.09 15.79
C ALA A 67 6.74 1.63 15.57
N TYR A 68 7.76 2.13 14.87
CA TYR A 68 8.00 3.57 14.61
C TYR A 68 7.80 3.98 13.14
N VAL A 69 7.32 3.06 12.27
CA VAL A 69 7.18 3.32 10.83
C VAL A 69 5.94 4.15 10.53
N TYR A 70 4.82 3.86 11.20
CA TYR A 70 3.53 4.50 10.93
C TYR A 70 2.96 5.19 12.17
N ALA A 71 2.13 6.21 11.93
CA ALA A 71 1.47 6.97 12.98
C ALA A 71 -0.01 7.24 12.61
N PRO A 72 -0.89 7.51 13.60
CA PRO A 72 -2.33 7.43 13.43
C PRO A 72 -2.99 8.69 12.85
N VAL A 73 -2.27 9.78 12.55
CA VAL A 73 -2.92 11.08 12.21
C VAL A 73 -3.85 10.96 11.01
N THR A 74 -3.41 10.36 9.91
CA THR A 74 -4.31 10.19 8.74
C THR A 74 -5.46 9.24 9.06
N ALA A 75 -5.21 8.16 9.80
CA ALA A 75 -6.26 7.21 10.20
C ALA A 75 -7.31 7.83 11.12
N LEU A 76 -6.89 8.73 12.02
CA LEU A 76 -7.80 9.51 12.86
C LEU A 76 -8.66 10.47 12.06
N LEU A 77 -8.11 11.13 11.04
CA LEU A 77 -8.90 11.98 10.14
C LEU A 77 -9.95 11.17 9.36
N MET A 78 -9.54 10.00 8.89
CA MET A 78 -10.41 9.05 8.20
C MET A 78 -11.51 8.53 9.12
N HIS A 79 -11.16 8.03 10.30
CA HIS A 79 -12.11 7.56 11.32
C HIS A 79 -13.10 8.66 11.71
N ALA A 80 -12.62 9.88 11.96
CA ALA A 80 -13.50 11.02 12.26
C ALA A 80 -14.51 11.32 11.14
N ALA A 81 -14.10 11.17 9.87
CA ALA A 81 -15.01 11.34 8.74
C ALA A 81 -16.05 10.21 8.63
N VAL A 82 -15.65 8.97 8.90
CA VAL A 82 -16.55 7.80 8.91
C VAL A 82 -17.56 7.88 10.07
N VAL A 83 -17.11 8.32 11.25
CA VAL A 83 -17.98 8.63 12.39
C VAL A 83 -18.96 9.76 12.04
N ALA A 84 -18.48 10.84 11.42
CA ALA A 84 -19.33 11.93 10.97
C ALA A 84 -20.36 11.51 9.89
N ALA A 85 -20.05 10.47 9.11
CA ALA A 85 -20.97 9.85 8.15
C ALA A 85 -21.97 8.88 8.81
N GLY A 86 -21.84 8.59 10.11
CA GLY A 86 -22.73 7.71 10.86
C GLY A 86 -22.49 6.21 10.62
N LEU A 87 -21.33 5.85 10.07
CA LEU A 87 -20.96 4.44 9.79
C LEU A 87 -20.14 3.80 10.93
N GLU A 88 -19.57 4.61 11.83
CA GLU A 88 -18.76 4.18 12.97
C GLU A 88 -19.15 4.91 14.26
N GLY A 89 -19.01 4.24 15.40
CA GLY A 89 -18.95 4.86 16.72
C GLY A 89 -17.55 5.40 17.06
N SER A 90 -17.40 6.19 18.12
CA SER A 90 -16.11 6.80 18.50
C SER A 90 -15.02 5.81 18.94
N HIS A 91 -15.39 4.55 19.21
CA HIS A 91 -14.48 3.47 19.60
C HIS A 91 -14.64 2.23 18.70
N GLU A 92 -15.30 2.38 17.55
CA GLU A 92 -15.57 1.29 16.63
C GLU A 92 -14.95 1.60 15.26
N VAL A 93 -14.30 0.61 14.66
CA VAL A 93 -13.74 0.73 13.31
C VAL A 93 -14.23 -0.43 12.47
N VAL A 94 -15.01 -0.14 11.44
CA VAL A 94 -15.63 -1.16 10.56
C VAL A 94 -14.90 -1.23 9.22
N ALA A 95 -14.88 -2.44 8.65
CA ALA A 95 -14.22 -2.76 7.38
C ALA A 95 -15.23 -2.98 6.25
N THR A 96 -16.31 -2.21 6.22
CA THR A 96 -17.34 -2.28 5.16
C THR A 96 -16.93 -1.46 3.93
N GLY A 97 -17.44 -1.84 2.76
CA GLY A 97 -17.21 -1.11 1.51
C GLY A 97 -17.54 0.39 1.60
N ASP A 98 -18.66 0.74 2.24
CA ASP A 98 -19.07 2.14 2.43
C ASP A 98 -18.10 2.92 3.33
N ALA A 99 -17.62 2.29 4.42
CA ALA A 99 -16.65 2.92 5.29
C ALA A 99 -15.33 3.18 4.54
N TYR A 100 -14.84 2.22 3.74
CA TYR A 100 -13.68 2.44 2.87
C TYR A 100 -13.92 3.55 1.83
N ALA A 101 -15.10 3.64 1.23
CA ALA A 101 -15.40 4.72 0.29
C ALA A 101 -15.29 6.12 0.94
N VAL A 102 -15.74 6.28 2.19
CA VAL A 102 -15.56 7.53 2.95
C VAL A 102 -14.07 7.79 3.23
N ARG A 103 -13.30 6.76 3.59
CA ARG A 103 -11.84 6.88 3.78
C ARG A 103 -11.14 7.31 2.50
N HIS A 104 -11.46 6.70 1.37
CA HIS A 104 -10.97 7.07 0.04
C HIS A 104 -11.24 8.55 -0.27
N LEU A 105 -12.42 9.07 0.04
CA LEU A 105 -12.75 10.50 -0.14
C LEU A 105 -11.91 11.43 0.73
N VAL A 106 -11.55 11.00 1.95
CA VAL A 106 -10.59 11.74 2.78
C VAL A 106 -9.21 11.76 2.12
N VAL A 107 -8.72 10.63 1.61
CA VAL A 107 -7.46 10.56 0.86
C VAL A 107 -7.49 11.46 -0.38
N VAL A 108 -8.60 11.44 -1.13
CA VAL A 108 -8.80 12.35 -2.28
C VAL A 108 -8.72 13.81 -1.84
N THR A 109 -9.41 14.17 -0.76
CA THR A 109 -9.39 15.53 -0.22
C THR A 109 -7.97 15.97 0.15
N ILE A 110 -7.20 15.08 0.80
CA ILE A 110 -5.79 15.32 1.12
C ILE A 110 -4.96 15.52 -0.15
N GLY A 111 -5.10 14.66 -1.16
CA GLY A 111 -4.40 14.80 -2.44
C GLY A 111 -4.78 16.08 -3.21
N LEU A 112 -6.05 16.51 -3.13
CA LEU A 112 -6.49 17.79 -3.70
C LEU A 112 -5.87 18.98 -2.97
N VAL A 113 -5.71 18.91 -1.64
CA VAL A 113 -4.96 19.90 -0.86
C VAL A 113 -3.49 19.94 -1.28
N GLY A 114 -2.86 18.78 -1.51
CA GLY A 114 -1.50 18.70 -2.06
C GLY A 114 -1.40 19.35 -3.46
N THR A 115 -2.38 19.11 -4.32
CA THR A 115 -2.47 19.70 -5.66
C THR A 115 -2.65 21.22 -5.60
N LEU A 116 -3.48 21.71 -4.68
CA LEU A 116 -3.63 23.13 -4.42
C LEU A 116 -2.32 23.75 -3.90
N ALA A 117 -1.59 23.06 -3.02
CA ALA A 117 -0.31 23.51 -2.50
C ALA A 117 0.75 23.66 -3.63
N VAL A 118 0.77 22.73 -4.59
CA VAL A 118 1.55 22.86 -5.83
C VAL A 118 1.14 24.09 -6.64
N ALA A 119 -0.17 24.28 -6.86
CA ALA A 119 -0.68 25.45 -7.60
C ALA A 119 -0.28 26.77 -6.91
N VAL A 120 -0.39 26.85 -5.59
CA VAL A 120 0.00 28.02 -4.78
C VAL A 120 1.50 28.25 -4.87
N THR A 121 2.32 27.21 -4.76
CA THR A 121 3.78 27.32 -4.88
C THR A 121 4.19 27.84 -6.26
N ALA A 122 3.61 27.29 -7.33
CA ALA A 122 3.82 27.77 -8.69
C ALA A 122 3.36 29.23 -8.86
N ARG A 123 2.19 29.59 -8.31
CA ARG A 123 1.67 30.97 -8.32
C ARG A 123 2.62 31.95 -7.66
N VAL A 124 3.28 31.54 -6.57
CA VAL A 124 4.22 32.38 -5.81
C VAL A 124 5.55 32.51 -6.55
N LEU A 125 6.13 31.40 -7.01
CA LEU A 125 7.44 31.37 -7.67
C LEU A 125 7.41 31.97 -9.09
N LEU A 126 6.36 31.68 -9.86
CA LEU A 126 6.19 32.12 -11.25
C LEU A 126 5.29 33.35 -11.40
N ARG A 127 4.73 33.85 -10.30
CA ARG A 127 3.93 35.10 -10.20
C ARG A 127 2.72 35.16 -11.14
N SER A 128 2.15 34.02 -11.52
CA SER A 128 1.01 33.94 -12.43
C SER A 128 0.04 32.83 -12.04
N TRP A 129 -1.25 33.10 -12.12
CA TRP A 129 -2.30 32.10 -11.93
C TRP A 129 -2.36 31.08 -13.08
N ALA A 130 -1.98 31.48 -14.30
CA ALA A 130 -1.91 30.54 -15.41
C ALA A 130 -0.88 29.43 -15.15
N TRP A 131 0.24 29.76 -14.51
CA TRP A 131 1.25 28.77 -14.10
C TRP A 131 0.79 27.92 -12.91
N ALA A 132 -0.14 28.41 -12.09
CA ALA A 132 -0.76 27.63 -11.03
C ALA A 132 -1.61 26.49 -11.60
N VAL A 133 -2.46 26.80 -12.59
CA VAL A 133 -3.28 25.80 -13.31
C VAL A 133 -2.39 24.81 -14.03
N VAL A 134 -1.34 25.27 -14.72
CA VAL A 134 -0.39 24.35 -15.39
C VAL A 134 0.32 23.45 -14.40
N ALA A 135 0.75 23.94 -13.23
CA ALA A 135 1.41 23.09 -12.23
C ALA A 135 0.48 22.02 -11.66
N ALA A 136 -0.77 22.38 -11.36
CA ALA A 136 -1.78 21.42 -10.93
C ALA A 136 -2.07 20.38 -12.02
N ALA A 137 -2.17 20.80 -13.28
CA ALA A 137 -2.38 19.91 -14.41
C ALA A 137 -1.18 18.98 -14.65
N VAL A 138 0.05 19.47 -14.52
CA VAL A 138 1.26 18.65 -14.61
C VAL A 138 1.27 17.58 -13.54
N LEU A 139 0.88 17.92 -12.30
CA LEU A 139 0.78 16.94 -11.21
C LEU A 139 -0.31 15.90 -11.48
N GLY A 140 -1.52 16.32 -11.87
CA GLY A 140 -2.60 15.38 -12.22
C GLY A 140 -2.29 14.51 -13.44
N ALA A 141 -1.50 15.02 -14.38
CA ALA A 141 -1.03 14.25 -15.53
C ALA A 141 -0.01 13.16 -15.15
N VAL A 142 0.49 13.11 -13.91
CA VAL A 142 1.29 11.98 -13.41
C VAL A 142 0.34 10.88 -12.92
N PRO A 143 0.19 9.74 -13.64
CA PRO A 143 -0.82 8.73 -13.30
C PRO A 143 -0.67 8.18 -11.88
N MET A 144 0.57 8.01 -11.42
CA MET A 144 0.90 7.61 -10.06
C MET A 144 0.29 8.54 -9.00
N TRP A 145 0.29 9.86 -9.21
CA TRP A 145 -0.31 10.81 -8.25
C TRP A 145 -1.83 10.65 -8.18
N THR A 146 -2.50 10.72 -9.32
CA THR A 146 -3.95 10.64 -9.40
C THR A 146 -4.47 9.27 -8.95
N GLY A 147 -3.81 8.19 -9.37
CA GLY A 147 -4.19 6.82 -8.98
C GLY A 147 -4.04 6.57 -7.48
N HIS A 148 -2.92 6.97 -6.87
CA HIS A 148 -2.77 6.82 -5.42
C HIS A 148 -3.69 7.73 -4.62
N THR A 149 -4.05 8.91 -5.15
CA THR A 149 -4.99 9.83 -4.48
C THR A 149 -6.37 9.18 -4.25
N MET A 150 -6.69 8.09 -4.94
CA MET A 150 -7.97 7.38 -4.79
C MET A 150 -8.06 6.56 -3.49
N PHE A 151 -6.96 6.07 -2.92
CA PHE A 151 -7.00 5.14 -1.78
C PHE A 151 -5.72 5.06 -0.91
N ASN A 152 -4.57 5.58 -1.35
CA ASN A 152 -3.31 5.38 -0.64
C ASN A 152 -3.24 6.21 0.66
N VAL A 153 -3.59 5.58 1.77
CA VAL A 153 -3.70 6.19 3.11
C VAL A 153 -2.39 6.57 3.76
N LYS A 154 -1.23 6.15 3.21
CA LYS A 154 0.08 6.39 3.84
C LYS A 154 1.00 7.29 3.04
N ASP A 155 1.06 7.16 1.72
CA ASP A 155 2.02 7.91 0.92
C ASP A 155 1.46 9.26 0.45
N VAL A 156 0.17 9.36 0.12
CA VAL A 156 -0.49 10.62 -0.32
C VAL A 156 -0.50 11.68 0.78
N PRO A 157 -0.82 11.36 2.06
CA PRO A 157 -0.73 12.33 3.14
C PRO A 157 0.70 12.81 3.39
N VAL A 158 1.68 11.92 3.32
CA VAL A 158 3.10 12.29 3.48
C VAL A 158 3.54 13.21 2.36
N ALA A 159 3.20 12.89 1.11
CA ALA A 159 3.48 13.72 -0.04
C ALA A 159 2.85 15.11 0.08
N THR A 160 1.57 15.15 0.49
CA THR A 160 0.83 16.39 0.73
C THR A 160 1.46 17.20 1.86
N GLY A 161 1.80 16.58 2.99
CA GLY A 161 2.42 17.25 4.13
C GLY A 161 3.79 17.85 3.80
N CYS A 162 4.65 17.12 3.10
CA CYS A 162 5.92 17.65 2.55
C CYS A 162 5.68 18.86 1.65
N THR A 163 4.65 18.81 0.82
CA THR A 163 4.31 19.88 -0.12
C THR A 163 3.77 21.11 0.59
N LEU A 164 2.98 20.94 1.65
CA LEU A 164 2.52 22.02 2.52
C LEU A 164 3.70 22.70 3.22
N VAL A 165 4.65 21.93 3.78
CA VAL A 165 5.89 22.48 4.36
C VAL A 165 6.66 23.30 3.32
N THR A 166 6.92 22.75 2.13
CA THR A 166 7.58 23.47 1.03
C THR A 166 6.82 24.76 0.68
N THR A 167 5.49 24.68 0.53
CA THR A 167 4.63 25.81 0.17
C THR A 167 4.70 26.92 1.21
N GLY A 168 4.54 26.58 2.49
CA GLY A 168 4.58 27.54 3.59
C GLY A 168 5.95 28.22 3.70
N LEU A 169 7.04 27.46 3.62
CA LEU A 169 8.40 28.00 3.63
C LEU A 169 8.67 28.90 2.41
N VAL A 170 8.23 28.50 1.21
CA VAL A 170 8.34 29.35 0.00
C VAL A 170 7.57 30.66 0.19
N VAL A 171 6.35 30.63 0.74
CA VAL A 171 5.57 31.85 1.02
C VAL A 171 6.30 32.74 2.03
N LEU A 172 6.81 32.17 3.12
CA LEU A 172 7.55 32.90 4.15
C LEU A 172 8.81 33.60 3.58
N LEU A 173 9.55 32.93 2.69
CA LEU A 173 10.78 33.49 2.10
C LEU A 173 10.52 34.53 1.00
N THR A 174 9.44 34.40 0.24
CA THR A 174 9.20 35.23 -0.96
C THR A 174 8.36 36.47 -0.69
N ARG A 175 7.62 36.52 0.42
CA ARG A 175 6.81 37.69 0.78
C ARG A 175 7.70 38.86 1.24
N ARG A 176 7.31 40.07 0.83
CA ARG A 176 7.95 41.32 1.24
C ARG A 176 7.33 41.80 2.57
N PRO A 177 8.15 42.29 3.52
CA PRO A 177 7.66 42.97 4.72
C PRO A 177 6.84 44.24 4.38
N GLY A 178 5.86 44.60 5.23
CA GLY A 178 5.31 45.96 5.27
C GLY A 178 3.91 46.20 4.70
N GLY A 179 3.15 45.17 4.28
CA GLY A 179 1.75 45.33 3.87
C GLY A 179 0.75 45.10 5.00
N PRO A 180 -0.48 45.66 4.94
CA PRO A 180 -1.49 45.51 6.00
C PRO A 180 -1.93 44.06 6.21
N ARG A 181 -1.76 43.19 5.20
CA ARG A 181 -2.08 41.76 5.27
C ARG A 181 -0.86 40.87 5.56
N THR A 182 0.34 41.43 5.70
CA THR A 182 1.58 40.65 5.82
C THR A 182 1.56 39.74 7.05
N ALA A 183 1.06 40.23 8.20
CA ALA A 183 0.96 39.43 9.41
C ALA A 183 0.06 38.19 9.23
N ALA A 184 -1.13 38.37 8.65
CA ALA A 184 -2.06 37.27 8.36
C ALA A 184 -1.46 36.24 7.38
N TYR A 185 -0.75 36.69 6.33
CA TYR A 185 -0.06 35.79 5.41
C TYR A 185 1.07 35.00 6.08
N VAL A 186 1.83 35.64 6.96
CA VAL A 186 2.93 34.99 7.70
C VAL A 186 2.38 33.97 8.69
N ALA A 187 1.32 34.33 9.43
CA ALA A 187 0.63 33.40 10.32
C ALA A 187 0.01 32.22 9.55
N GLY A 188 -0.71 32.49 8.46
CA GLY A 188 -1.27 31.45 7.60
C GLY A 188 -0.22 30.53 7.00
N ALA A 189 0.93 31.06 6.56
CA ALA A 189 2.03 30.23 6.08
C ALA A 189 2.64 29.37 7.21
N GLY A 190 2.76 29.91 8.42
CA GLY A 190 3.17 29.14 9.61
C GLY A 190 2.20 27.98 9.92
N LEU A 191 0.89 28.23 9.85
CA LEU A 191 -0.13 27.19 10.02
C LEU A 191 -0.06 26.12 8.92
N VAL A 192 0.21 26.50 7.68
CA VAL A 192 0.42 25.56 6.57
C VAL A 192 1.66 24.68 6.81
N VAL A 193 2.76 25.25 7.31
CA VAL A 193 3.95 24.46 7.70
C VAL A 193 3.62 23.52 8.86
N LEU A 194 2.89 23.99 9.88
CA LEU A 194 2.47 23.18 11.03
C LEU A 194 1.61 21.99 10.59
N ALA A 195 0.57 22.25 9.79
CA ALA A 195 -0.29 21.21 9.24
C ALA A 195 0.51 20.22 8.38
N GLY A 196 1.47 20.71 7.59
CA GLY A 196 2.34 19.87 6.79
C GLY A 196 3.22 18.92 7.61
N TRP A 197 3.81 19.40 8.71
CA TRP A 197 4.57 18.55 9.64
C TRP A 197 3.70 17.50 10.31
N VAL A 198 2.55 17.92 10.86
CA VAL A 198 1.65 17.02 11.59
C VAL A 198 1.12 15.94 10.65
N LEU A 199 0.73 16.29 9.42
CA LEU A 199 0.27 15.31 8.45
C LEU A 199 1.38 14.34 7.99
N ALA A 200 2.57 14.87 7.67
CA ALA A 200 3.65 14.04 7.16
C ALA A 200 4.24 13.11 8.24
N MET A 201 4.74 13.65 9.35
CA MET A 201 5.31 12.81 10.42
C MET A 201 4.25 12.03 11.18
N GLY A 202 3.03 12.56 11.30
CA GLY A 202 1.93 11.87 11.94
C GLY A 202 1.32 10.74 11.11
N THR A 203 1.76 10.58 9.86
CA THR A 203 1.45 9.40 9.03
C THR A 203 2.66 8.47 8.95
N ARG A 204 3.85 9.03 8.69
CA ARG A 204 5.10 8.27 8.54
C ARG A 204 6.27 9.04 9.20
N PRO A 205 6.60 8.79 10.47
CA PRO A 205 7.62 9.54 11.20
C PRO A 205 9.00 9.57 10.50
N GLY A 206 9.34 8.52 9.75
CA GLY A 206 10.62 8.41 9.02
C GLY A 206 10.85 9.48 7.93
N ILE A 207 9.86 10.29 7.58
CA ILE A 207 9.99 11.39 6.60
C ILE A 207 10.77 12.61 7.14
N TRP A 208 11.02 12.66 8.45
CA TRP A 208 11.64 13.80 9.13
C TRP A 208 12.94 14.34 8.48
N PRO A 209 13.84 13.53 7.87
CA PRO A 209 15.09 14.06 7.30
C PRO A 209 14.82 15.08 6.18
N THR A 210 13.81 14.83 5.35
CA THR A 210 13.39 15.76 4.29
C THR A 210 12.83 17.05 4.87
N LEU A 211 11.99 16.94 5.91
CA LEU A 211 11.38 18.11 6.56
C LEU A 211 12.44 18.97 7.23
N VAL A 212 13.38 18.35 7.97
CA VAL A 212 14.51 19.06 8.59
C VAL A 212 15.40 19.71 7.53
N ALA A 213 15.73 19.02 6.44
CA ALA A 213 16.51 19.58 5.34
C ALA A 213 15.84 20.84 4.75
N SER A 214 14.51 20.84 4.58
CA SER A 214 13.77 22.02 4.12
C SER A 214 13.91 23.21 5.10
N HIS A 215 13.88 22.96 6.41
CA HIS A 215 14.02 24.01 7.42
C HIS A 215 15.46 24.54 7.51
N VAL A 216 16.46 23.67 7.40
CA VAL A 216 17.88 24.05 7.33
C VAL A 216 18.13 24.95 6.13
N VAL A 217 17.63 24.57 4.94
CA VAL A 217 17.72 25.41 3.74
C VAL A 217 16.97 26.73 3.93
N ALA A 218 15.76 26.71 4.49
CA ALA A 218 15.01 27.94 4.74
C ALA A 218 15.74 28.88 5.72
N ALA A 219 16.31 28.35 6.80
CA ALA A 219 17.10 29.11 7.76
C ALA A 219 18.36 29.72 7.12
N ALA A 220 19.08 28.94 6.30
CA ALA A 220 20.25 29.41 5.56
C ALA A 220 19.90 30.56 4.60
N LEU A 221 18.77 30.45 3.88
CA LEU A 221 18.27 31.50 2.99
C LEU A 221 17.80 32.74 3.75
N LEU A 222 17.32 32.58 4.98
CA LEU A 222 16.85 33.67 5.83
C LEU A 222 17.97 34.39 6.57
N HIS A 223 19.15 33.77 6.74
CA HIS A 223 20.27 34.27 7.54
C HIS A 223 20.62 35.75 7.27
N ARG A 224 20.66 36.15 5.99
CA ARG A 224 20.94 37.55 5.60
C ARG A 224 19.85 38.53 6.07
N ARG A 225 18.58 38.11 6.06
CA ARG A 225 17.45 38.93 6.55
C ARG A 225 17.39 39.01 8.06
N LEU A 226 17.81 37.95 8.76
CA LEU A 226 17.93 37.95 10.22
C LEU A 226 19.04 38.90 10.68
N ARG A 227 20.20 38.89 10.01
CA ARG A 227 21.29 39.83 10.26
C ARG A 227 20.91 41.30 10.05
N ALA A 228 19.98 41.58 9.13
CA ALA A 228 19.45 42.92 8.92
C ALA A 228 18.51 43.41 10.05
N GLY A 229 18.18 42.59 11.05
CA GLY A 229 17.50 43.03 12.27
C GLY A 229 16.03 43.43 12.13
N THR A 230 15.38 43.16 10.99
CA THR A 230 13.99 43.55 10.75
C THR A 230 13.00 42.72 11.59
N ALA A 231 11.96 43.35 12.13
CA ALA A 231 10.92 42.65 12.91
C ALA A 231 10.24 41.52 12.11
N ALA A 232 9.97 41.76 10.82
CA ALA A 232 9.43 40.74 9.92
C ALA A 232 10.42 39.58 9.69
N GLY A 233 11.72 39.87 9.57
CA GLY A 233 12.75 38.83 9.51
C GLY A 233 12.78 37.97 10.76
N ARG A 234 12.71 38.58 11.95
CA ARG A 234 12.64 37.86 13.24
C ARG A 234 11.38 36.98 13.35
N ALA A 235 10.22 37.49 12.97
CA ALA A 235 8.97 36.73 13.00
C ALA A 235 9.01 35.51 12.06
N VAL A 236 9.52 35.68 10.84
CA VAL A 236 9.71 34.56 9.89
C VAL A 236 10.74 33.57 10.44
N GLY A 237 11.83 34.04 11.03
CA GLY A 237 12.84 33.17 11.64
C GLY A 237 12.30 32.37 12.81
N ALA A 238 11.49 32.99 13.65
CA ALA A 238 10.80 32.32 14.75
C ALA A 238 9.86 31.22 14.23
N LEU A 239 9.09 31.46 13.17
CA LEU A 239 8.23 30.42 12.59
C LEU A 239 9.04 29.26 12.00
N VAL A 240 10.13 29.55 11.27
CA VAL A 240 11.01 28.49 10.74
C VAL A 240 11.64 27.66 11.86
N GLY A 241 11.95 28.26 13.02
CA GLY A 241 12.53 27.53 14.15
C GLY A 241 11.52 26.82 15.06
N LEU A 242 10.37 27.44 15.34
CA LEU A 242 9.42 27.00 16.36
C LEU A 242 8.32 26.09 15.83
N VAL A 243 7.97 26.16 14.54
CA VAL A 243 6.90 25.32 13.98
C VAL A 243 7.21 23.81 14.08
N PRO A 244 8.43 23.33 13.79
CA PRO A 244 8.76 21.91 14.02
C PRO A 244 8.57 21.48 15.47
N VAL A 245 8.90 22.36 16.43
CA VAL A 245 8.71 22.10 17.87
C VAL A 245 7.23 22.04 18.22
N ALA A 246 6.43 22.99 17.73
CA ALA A 246 4.99 22.98 17.92
C ALA A 246 4.34 21.73 17.31
N ALA A 247 4.77 21.33 16.11
CA ALA A 247 4.30 20.11 15.47
C ALA A 247 4.64 18.86 16.30
N TRP A 248 5.84 18.81 16.88
CA TRP A 248 6.22 17.72 17.80
C TRP A 248 5.27 17.62 18.99
N PHE A 249 4.92 18.75 19.62
CA PHE A 249 3.97 18.74 20.75
C PHE A 249 2.55 18.32 20.34
N VAL A 250 2.10 18.67 19.13
CA VAL A 250 0.84 18.16 18.59
C VAL A 250 0.91 16.65 18.41
N LEU A 251 2.00 16.14 17.83
CA LEU A 251 2.20 14.70 17.64
C LEU A 251 2.36 13.93 18.95
N LEU A 252 2.98 14.54 19.96
CA LEU A 252 3.04 14.02 21.33
C LEU A 252 1.66 13.91 21.97
N ALA A 253 0.79 14.90 21.74
CA ALA A 253 -0.58 14.87 22.25
C ALA A 253 -1.44 13.81 21.53
N VAL A 254 -1.18 13.57 20.24
CA VAL A 254 -1.93 12.59 19.45
C VAL A 254 -1.44 11.16 19.68
N TYR A 255 -0.13 10.93 19.71
CA TYR A 255 0.47 9.59 19.80
C TYR A 255 1.63 9.58 20.82
N PRO A 256 1.31 9.65 22.12
CA PRO A 256 2.32 9.78 23.18
C PRO A 256 3.28 8.59 23.24
N ALA A 257 2.80 7.38 22.95
CA ALA A 257 3.59 6.15 23.02
C ALA A 257 4.88 6.22 22.17
N VAL A 258 4.81 6.84 21.00
CA VAL A 258 5.97 7.07 20.11
C VAL A 258 6.65 8.40 20.46
N PHE A 259 5.91 9.52 20.39
CA PHE A 259 6.53 10.85 20.41
C PHE A 259 7.02 11.34 21.78
N ALA A 260 6.73 10.61 22.87
CA ALA A 260 7.34 10.87 24.18
C ALA A 260 8.85 10.55 24.21
N THR A 261 9.35 9.76 23.27
CA THR A 261 10.76 9.37 23.17
C THR A 261 11.40 9.94 21.89
N PRO A 262 11.77 11.23 21.84
CA PRO A 262 12.18 11.90 20.60
C PRO A 262 13.41 11.29 19.94
N LEU A 263 14.44 10.96 20.73
CA LEU A 263 15.68 10.38 20.18
C LEU A 263 15.43 8.98 19.60
N THR A 264 14.65 8.15 20.30
CA THR A 264 14.27 6.82 19.83
C THR A 264 13.41 6.92 18.58
N THR A 265 12.39 7.76 18.58
CA THR A 265 11.51 7.98 17.41
C THR A 265 12.31 8.40 16.19
N LEU A 266 13.19 9.41 16.30
CA LEU A 266 13.97 9.90 15.16
C LEU A 266 14.95 8.84 14.62
N ARG A 267 15.56 8.05 15.51
CA ARG A 267 16.49 6.97 15.15
C ARG A 267 15.74 5.79 14.51
N GLU A 268 14.80 5.21 15.23
CA GLU A 268 14.13 3.97 14.84
C GLU A 268 13.23 4.18 13.62
N SER A 269 12.51 5.30 13.52
CA SER A 269 11.71 5.58 12.33
C SER A 269 12.54 5.72 11.05
N ALA A 270 13.78 6.22 11.16
CA ALA A 270 14.69 6.33 10.02
C ALA A 270 15.33 4.98 9.66
N LEU A 271 15.68 4.16 10.65
CA LEU A 271 16.32 2.86 10.43
C LEU A 271 15.32 1.81 9.93
N SER A 272 14.18 1.64 10.61
CA SER A 272 13.11 0.71 10.22
C SER A 272 12.56 1.03 8.83
N SER A 273 12.34 2.31 8.51
CA SER A 273 11.91 2.73 7.17
C SER A 273 12.96 2.49 6.08
N SER A 274 14.22 2.23 6.42
CA SER A 274 15.33 2.01 5.47
C SER A 274 15.71 0.54 5.25
N ARG A 275 15.22 -0.37 6.12
CA ARG A 275 15.53 -1.81 6.11
C ARG A 275 14.25 -2.60 5.89
N PHE A 276 13.81 -2.71 4.64
CA PHE A 276 12.70 -3.59 4.29
C PHE A 276 13.25 -4.82 3.54
N ASP A 277 12.92 -6.02 4.04
CA ASP A 277 13.23 -7.34 3.44
C ASP A 277 14.72 -7.73 3.37
N GLU A 278 15.63 -7.05 4.09
CA GLU A 278 17.10 -7.28 4.13
C GLU A 278 17.84 -7.32 2.76
N ARG A 279 17.13 -7.22 1.65
CA ARG A 279 17.66 -7.24 0.29
C ARG A 279 18.22 -5.89 -0.09
N THR A 280 19.47 -5.87 -0.55
CA THR A 280 20.07 -4.69 -1.17
C THR A 280 19.54 -4.54 -2.60
N GLY A 281 19.03 -3.35 -2.91
CA GLY A 281 18.72 -2.96 -4.28
C GLY A 281 19.99 -2.68 -5.09
N GLN A 282 19.83 -2.00 -6.22
CA GLN A 282 20.96 -1.53 -7.05
C GLN A 282 20.81 -0.03 -7.31
N TRP A 283 21.92 0.69 -7.45
CA TRP A 283 21.90 2.14 -7.64
C TRP A 283 21.03 2.60 -8.82
N PHE A 284 20.93 1.79 -9.88
CA PHE A 284 20.13 2.11 -11.07
C PHE A 284 18.63 1.83 -10.91
N TYR A 285 18.19 1.26 -9.78
CA TYR A 285 16.79 0.88 -9.59
C TYR A 285 15.87 2.10 -9.65
N VAL A 286 16.16 3.16 -8.88
CA VAL A 286 15.39 4.42 -8.93
C VAL A 286 15.40 5.05 -10.33
N PRO A 287 16.56 5.22 -11.02
CA PRO A 287 16.58 5.65 -12.42
C PRO A 287 15.75 4.79 -13.36
N ALA A 288 15.81 3.46 -13.24
CA ALA A 288 15.06 2.54 -14.08
C ALA A 288 13.55 2.69 -13.86
N LEU A 289 13.10 2.74 -12.60
CA LEU A 289 11.70 2.95 -12.28
C LEU A 289 11.20 4.34 -12.71
N LEU A 290 12.05 5.39 -12.69
CA LEU A 290 11.68 6.70 -13.23
C LEU A 290 11.37 6.61 -14.74
N VAL A 291 12.15 5.82 -15.49
CA VAL A 291 11.87 5.57 -16.91
C VAL A 291 10.64 4.69 -17.08
N GLY A 292 10.43 3.70 -16.20
CA GLY A 292 9.33 2.74 -16.26
C GLY A 292 7.97 3.31 -15.88
N GLU A 293 7.89 4.21 -14.90
CA GLU A 293 6.63 4.61 -14.25
C GLU A 293 6.29 6.10 -14.43
N VAL A 294 7.23 6.95 -14.89
CA VAL A 294 6.98 8.37 -15.14
C VAL A 294 6.81 8.62 -16.64
N PRO A 295 5.74 9.31 -17.08
CA PRO A 295 5.57 9.67 -18.49
C PRO A 295 6.81 10.36 -19.05
N LEU A 296 7.42 9.81 -20.11
CA LEU A 296 8.77 10.17 -20.55
C LEU A 296 8.93 11.66 -20.89
N VAL A 297 7.90 12.30 -21.45
CA VAL A 297 7.91 13.74 -21.72
C VAL A 297 7.95 14.55 -20.42
N LEU A 298 7.18 14.14 -19.40
CA LEU A 298 7.22 14.77 -18.09
C LEU A 298 8.57 14.53 -17.42
N LEU A 299 9.14 13.33 -17.49
CA LEU A 299 10.48 13.03 -16.97
C LEU A 299 11.54 13.95 -17.61
N ALA A 300 11.53 14.11 -18.93
CA ALA A 300 12.44 15.03 -19.63
C ALA A 300 12.27 16.49 -19.16
N LEU A 301 11.03 16.92 -18.94
CA LEU A 301 10.72 18.25 -18.40
C LEU A 301 11.17 18.41 -16.94
N VAL A 302 11.04 17.37 -16.10
CA VAL A 302 11.55 17.35 -14.73
C VAL A 302 13.05 17.55 -14.73
N LEU A 303 13.79 16.78 -15.53
CA LEU A 303 15.26 16.88 -15.63
C LEU A 303 15.70 18.27 -16.13
N ALA A 304 15.07 18.78 -17.19
CA ALA A 304 15.34 20.13 -17.70
C ALA A 304 15.00 21.22 -16.66
N GLY A 305 13.91 21.02 -15.91
CA GLY A 305 13.45 21.88 -14.82
C GLY A 305 14.44 21.94 -13.66
N SER A 306 14.96 20.79 -13.26
CA SER A 306 16.01 20.65 -12.23
C SER A 306 17.27 21.40 -12.63
N VAL A 307 17.78 21.19 -13.85
CA VAL A 307 18.97 21.88 -14.35
C VAL A 307 18.74 23.40 -14.39
N LEU A 308 17.57 23.84 -14.85
CA LEU A 308 17.22 25.25 -14.92
C LEU A 308 17.10 25.89 -13.53
N ALA A 309 16.46 25.21 -12.57
CA ALA A 309 16.36 25.66 -11.19
C ALA A 309 17.76 25.78 -10.57
N LEU A 310 18.60 24.76 -10.71
CA LEU A 310 19.97 24.75 -10.21
C LEU A 310 20.80 25.88 -10.80
N ARG A 311 20.77 26.07 -12.13
CA ARG A 311 21.51 27.16 -12.79
C ARG A 311 21.09 28.54 -12.29
N ARG A 312 19.79 28.75 -12.05
CA ARG A 312 19.28 30.03 -11.53
C ARG A 312 19.71 30.27 -10.09
N VAL A 313 19.67 29.22 -9.25
CA VAL A 313 20.13 29.31 -7.86
C VAL A 313 21.63 29.58 -7.82
N VAL A 314 22.45 28.85 -8.58
CA VAL A 314 23.90 29.04 -8.62
C VAL A 314 24.25 30.44 -9.11
N ALA A 315 23.57 30.94 -10.14
CA ALA A 315 23.78 32.31 -10.63
C ALA A 315 23.46 33.35 -9.54
N GLU A 316 22.36 33.18 -8.81
CA GLU A 316 21.95 34.08 -7.73
C GLU A 316 22.90 34.04 -6.53
N VAL A 317 23.46 32.86 -6.20
CA VAL A 317 24.47 32.72 -5.13
C VAL A 317 25.78 33.41 -5.52
N ARG A 318 26.20 33.30 -6.79
CA ARG A 318 27.43 33.93 -7.28
C ARG A 318 27.33 35.45 -7.39
N VAL A 319 26.20 35.95 -7.92
CA VAL A 319 25.95 37.39 -8.09
C VAL A 319 24.54 37.70 -7.59
N PRO A 320 24.39 38.02 -6.29
CA PRO A 320 23.09 38.28 -5.68
C PRO A 320 22.41 39.48 -6.35
N SER A 321 21.41 39.24 -7.20
CA SER A 321 20.81 40.28 -8.04
C SER A 321 19.32 40.08 -8.33
N VAL A 322 18.77 38.87 -8.16
CA VAL A 322 17.46 38.44 -8.70
C VAL A 322 16.41 38.14 -7.61
N GLY A 323 16.78 38.08 -6.33
CA GLY A 323 15.85 38.09 -5.19
C GLY A 323 15.38 36.72 -4.71
N THR A 324 14.68 36.69 -3.56
CA THR A 324 14.44 35.45 -2.79
C THR A 324 13.51 34.42 -3.43
N ALA A 325 12.80 34.78 -4.50
CA ALA A 325 11.99 33.82 -5.27
C ALA A 325 12.86 32.86 -6.10
N THR A 326 14.06 33.29 -6.53
CA THR A 326 14.97 32.45 -7.28
C THR A 326 15.61 31.39 -6.39
N THR A 327 16.04 31.77 -5.19
CA THR A 327 16.62 30.84 -4.21
C THR A 327 15.59 29.91 -3.58
N ALA A 328 14.33 30.30 -3.51
CA ALA A 328 13.24 29.46 -3.00
C ALA A 328 13.01 28.16 -3.82
N TRP A 329 13.49 28.08 -5.07
CA TRP A 329 13.52 26.82 -5.83
C TRP A 329 14.39 25.74 -5.18
N LEU A 330 15.32 26.09 -4.28
CA LEU A 330 16.05 25.10 -3.48
C LEU A 330 15.12 24.27 -2.60
N LEU A 331 14.06 24.86 -2.04
CA LEU A 331 13.10 24.12 -1.22
C LEU A 331 12.34 23.07 -2.04
N VAL A 332 11.96 23.43 -3.27
CA VAL A 332 11.38 22.49 -4.24
C VAL A 332 12.39 21.38 -4.58
N GLY A 333 13.66 21.75 -4.79
CA GLY A 333 14.73 20.79 -5.04
C GLY A 333 14.97 19.80 -3.90
N VAL A 334 14.92 20.27 -2.64
CA VAL A 334 15.03 19.42 -1.44
C VAL A 334 13.92 18.37 -1.42
N GLN A 335 12.66 18.78 -1.56
CA GLN A 335 11.55 17.83 -1.60
C GLN A 335 11.66 16.85 -2.78
N ALA A 336 12.08 17.33 -3.96
CA ALA A 336 12.16 16.51 -5.16
C ALA A 336 13.31 15.48 -5.13
N TRP A 337 14.43 15.77 -4.47
CA TRP A 337 15.66 15.00 -4.68
C TRP A 337 16.31 14.43 -3.41
N THR A 338 15.99 14.90 -2.20
CA THR A 338 16.68 14.43 -0.98
C THR A 338 16.59 12.91 -0.79
N LEU A 339 15.39 12.34 -0.76
CA LEU A 339 15.23 10.90 -0.55
C LEU A 339 15.46 10.04 -1.80
N PRO A 340 15.08 10.47 -3.02
CA PRO A 340 15.46 9.71 -4.22
C PRO A 340 16.98 9.56 -4.37
N LEU A 341 17.75 10.61 -4.11
CA LEU A 341 19.21 10.51 -4.13
C LEU A 341 19.75 9.67 -2.98
N LEU A 342 19.17 9.77 -1.78
CA LEU A 342 19.55 8.90 -0.66
C LEU A 342 19.28 7.42 -0.98
N ALA A 343 18.14 7.11 -1.60
CA ALA A 343 17.78 5.75 -2.02
C ALA A 343 18.76 5.20 -3.06
N VAL A 344 19.21 6.04 -4.01
CA VAL A 344 20.26 5.66 -4.98
C VAL A 344 21.59 5.39 -4.27
N VAL A 345 22.02 6.29 -3.39
CA VAL A 345 23.30 6.18 -2.67
C VAL A 345 23.32 5.00 -1.69
N ARG A 346 22.16 4.64 -1.13
CA ARG A 346 22.00 3.53 -0.20
C ARG A 346 21.58 2.23 -0.88
N GLU A 347 21.46 2.22 -2.20
CA GLU A 347 21.00 1.07 -2.98
C GLU A 347 19.72 0.47 -2.38
N SER A 348 18.77 1.34 -2.01
CA SER A 348 17.56 0.93 -1.31
C SER A 348 16.67 0.09 -2.22
N ASN A 349 16.17 -1.03 -1.70
CA ASN A 349 15.20 -1.88 -2.40
C ASN A 349 13.79 -1.30 -2.29
N LEU A 350 13.37 -0.55 -3.31
CA LEU A 350 12.02 0.01 -3.43
C LEU A 350 11.03 -1.02 -4.02
N TYR A 351 10.63 -2.00 -3.22
CA TYR A 351 9.61 -2.96 -3.64
C TYR A 351 8.31 -2.26 -4.08
N ASN A 352 7.60 -2.84 -5.06
CA ASN A 352 6.36 -2.31 -5.62
C ASN A 352 6.48 -0.86 -6.18
N GLY A 353 7.65 -0.50 -6.72
CA GLY A 353 7.83 0.67 -7.58
C GLY A 353 8.15 2.00 -6.90
N LEU A 354 8.06 3.10 -7.64
CA LEU A 354 8.40 4.45 -7.16
C LEU A 354 7.40 5.04 -6.16
N ARG A 355 6.30 4.36 -5.86
CA ARG A 355 5.31 4.83 -4.87
C ARG A 355 5.95 5.15 -3.51
N GLN A 356 7.01 4.46 -3.14
CA GLN A 356 7.75 4.72 -1.89
C GLN A 356 8.40 6.10 -1.87
N LEU A 357 8.56 6.73 -3.04
CA LEU A 357 9.06 8.07 -3.25
C LEU A 357 7.95 9.05 -3.69
N LEU A 358 6.66 8.71 -3.54
CA LEU A 358 5.52 9.52 -3.99
C LEU A 358 5.58 10.99 -3.51
N PHE A 359 6.18 11.23 -2.33
CA PHE A 359 6.38 12.58 -1.79
C PHE A 359 7.24 13.51 -2.65
N MET A 360 8.05 12.97 -3.58
CA MET A 360 8.82 13.76 -4.54
C MET A 360 7.94 14.32 -5.66
N VAL A 361 6.84 13.64 -6.00
CA VAL A 361 6.04 13.88 -7.22
C VAL A 361 5.44 15.30 -7.28
N PRO A 362 4.88 15.87 -6.19
CA PRO A 362 4.43 17.26 -6.19
C PRO A 362 5.54 18.27 -6.53
N ALA A 363 6.76 18.04 -6.04
CA ALA A 363 7.89 18.93 -6.29
C ALA A 363 8.49 18.75 -7.69
N THR A 364 8.53 17.53 -8.23
CA THR A 364 8.96 17.31 -9.61
C THR A 364 7.97 17.93 -10.61
N ALA A 365 6.66 17.93 -10.31
CA ALA A 365 5.67 18.66 -11.11
C ALA A 365 5.94 20.18 -11.18
N LEU A 366 6.40 20.80 -10.09
CA LEU A 366 6.84 22.20 -10.08
C LEU A 366 8.07 22.42 -10.98
N LEU A 367 9.04 21.49 -10.96
CA LEU A 367 10.23 21.54 -11.80
C LEU A 367 9.89 21.36 -13.29
N ALA A 368 9.03 20.41 -13.63
CA ALA A 368 8.51 20.25 -14.98
C ALA A 368 7.77 21.53 -15.45
N THR A 369 6.97 22.14 -14.58
CA THR A 369 6.32 23.43 -14.87
C THR A 369 7.33 24.54 -15.14
N LEU A 370 8.46 24.56 -14.42
CA LEU A 370 9.55 25.51 -14.68
C LEU A 370 10.14 25.35 -16.07
N ALA A 371 10.33 24.10 -16.52
CA ALA A 371 10.79 23.78 -17.86
C ALA A 371 9.76 24.20 -18.91
N ILE A 372 8.47 23.91 -18.71
CA ILE A 372 7.39 24.36 -19.60
C ILE A 372 7.40 25.89 -19.72
N ALA A 373 7.60 26.61 -18.62
CA ALA A 373 7.69 28.06 -18.62
C ALA A 373 8.89 28.59 -19.43
N ALA A 374 10.02 27.89 -19.40
CA ALA A 374 11.16 28.23 -20.26
C ALA A 374 10.88 27.92 -21.73
N VAL A 375 10.25 26.78 -22.01
CA VAL A 375 9.84 26.35 -23.35
C VAL A 375 8.89 27.37 -23.98
N VAL A 376 7.87 27.83 -23.25
CA VAL A 376 6.93 28.86 -23.72
C VAL A 376 7.66 30.17 -24.06
N ARG A 377 8.59 30.63 -23.20
CA ARG A 377 9.37 31.85 -23.47
C ARG A 377 10.27 31.67 -24.69
N ALA A 378 10.87 30.49 -24.88
CA ALA A 378 11.70 30.18 -26.05
C ALA A 378 10.86 30.14 -27.33
N ALA A 379 9.66 29.55 -27.26
CA ALA A 379 8.69 29.50 -28.35
C ALA A 379 8.25 30.91 -28.76
N GLU A 380 7.92 31.79 -27.80
CA GLU A 380 7.55 33.19 -28.06
C GLU A 380 8.68 33.96 -28.78
N ARG A 381 9.94 33.81 -28.34
CA ARG A 381 11.11 34.43 -29.00
C ARG A 381 11.33 33.89 -30.42
N ARG A 382 11.27 32.56 -30.60
CA ARG A 382 11.43 31.93 -31.93
C ARG A 382 10.32 32.31 -32.88
N ARG A 383 9.09 32.51 -32.38
CA ARG A 383 7.95 32.95 -33.20
C ARG A 383 8.16 34.34 -33.79
N ALA A 384 8.85 35.21 -33.06
CA ALA A 384 9.24 36.53 -33.54
C ALA A 384 10.40 36.48 -34.56
N ALA A 385 11.28 35.47 -34.49
CA ALA A 385 12.50 35.39 -35.29
C ALA A 385 12.43 34.48 -36.53
N ALA A 386 11.68 33.37 -36.49
CA ALA A 386 11.83 32.25 -37.45
C ALA A 386 10.49 31.57 -37.85
N GLY A 387 9.35 32.28 -37.72
CA GLY A 387 8.04 31.77 -38.15
C GLY A 387 7.28 30.96 -37.09
N ARG A 388 6.08 30.47 -37.44
CA ARG A 388 5.09 29.95 -36.47
C ARG A 388 5.14 28.45 -36.22
N VAL A 389 5.78 27.66 -37.10
CA VAL A 389 5.71 26.19 -37.11
C VAL A 389 6.51 25.57 -35.96
N ALA A 390 7.81 25.84 -35.85
CA ALA A 390 8.65 25.26 -34.79
C ALA A 390 8.16 25.59 -33.36
N PRO A 391 7.73 26.82 -33.03
CA PRO A 391 7.07 27.13 -31.76
C PRO A 391 5.77 26.32 -31.52
N ALA A 392 4.97 26.11 -32.57
CA ALA A 392 3.73 25.35 -32.46
C ALA A 392 4.00 23.87 -32.19
N LEU A 393 4.97 23.26 -32.87
CA LEU A 393 5.39 21.88 -32.62
C LEU A 393 5.89 21.69 -31.19
N LEU A 394 6.73 22.60 -30.70
CA LEU A 394 7.28 22.53 -29.34
C LEU A 394 6.17 22.61 -28.28
N LEU A 395 5.19 23.50 -28.46
CA LEU A 395 4.03 23.59 -27.56
C LEU A 395 3.08 22.39 -27.71
N GLY A 396 2.98 21.84 -28.93
CA GLY A 396 2.22 20.62 -29.22
C GLY A 396 2.77 19.41 -28.47
N VAL A 397 4.10 19.23 -28.44
CA VAL A 397 4.76 18.16 -27.66
C VAL A 397 4.47 18.31 -26.16
N VAL A 398 4.52 19.53 -25.62
CA VAL A 398 4.16 19.75 -24.20
C VAL A 398 2.69 19.44 -23.94
N ALA A 399 1.78 19.89 -24.81
CA ALA A 399 0.36 19.61 -24.67
C ALA A 399 0.08 18.09 -24.75
N LEU A 400 0.72 17.39 -25.68
CA LEU A 400 0.66 15.94 -25.79
C LEU A 400 1.23 15.23 -24.56
N GLY A 401 2.32 15.75 -23.99
CA GLY A 401 2.91 15.24 -22.75
C GLY A 401 2.02 15.37 -21.51
N LEU A 402 0.98 16.21 -21.56
CA LEU A 402 -0.06 16.29 -20.52
C LEU A 402 -1.28 15.43 -20.87
N LEU A 403 -1.71 15.46 -22.13
CA LEU A 403 -2.91 14.75 -22.59
C LEU A 403 -2.71 13.24 -22.64
N ALA A 404 -1.60 12.75 -23.20
CA ALA A 404 -1.34 11.32 -23.36
C ALA A 404 -1.41 10.54 -22.03
N PRO A 405 -0.66 10.91 -20.96
CA PRO A 405 -0.78 10.19 -19.69
C PRO A 405 -2.12 10.40 -18.99
N THR A 406 -2.87 11.46 -19.32
CA THR A 406 -4.26 11.62 -18.83
C THR A 406 -5.20 10.63 -19.53
N LEU A 407 -5.02 10.40 -20.83
CA LEU A 407 -5.77 9.38 -21.57
C LEU A 407 -5.43 7.97 -21.11
N ASP A 408 -4.16 7.70 -20.76
CA ASP A 408 -3.78 6.44 -20.12
C ASP A 408 -4.47 6.22 -18.78
N GLN A 409 -4.65 7.27 -17.97
CA GLN A 409 -5.42 7.16 -16.74
C GLN A 409 -6.89 6.83 -17.00
N VAL A 410 -7.51 7.42 -18.04
CA VAL A 410 -8.88 7.06 -18.45
C VAL A 410 -8.96 5.60 -18.89
N ARG A 411 -7.97 5.14 -19.68
CA ARG A 411 -7.87 3.74 -20.16
C ARG A 411 -7.76 2.74 -18.99
N LEU A 412 -6.96 3.07 -17.99
CA LEU A 412 -6.68 2.20 -16.85
C LEU A 412 -7.67 2.36 -15.70
N HIS A 413 -8.58 3.34 -15.74
CA HIS A 413 -9.45 3.70 -14.61
C HIS A 413 -10.18 2.47 -14.00
N PRO A 414 -10.23 2.34 -12.65
CA PRO A 414 -9.61 3.19 -11.62
C PRO A 414 -8.14 2.85 -11.29
N TYR A 415 -7.50 1.96 -12.03
CA TYR A 415 -6.16 1.43 -11.76
C TYR A 415 -5.02 2.30 -12.31
N GLY A 416 -5.20 3.63 -12.37
CA GLY A 416 -4.19 4.54 -12.94
C GLY A 416 -2.83 4.52 -12.23
N TYR A 417 -2.76 3.98 -11.01
CA TYR A 417 -1.52 3.77 -10.26
C TYR A 417 -0.61 2.67 -10.85
N THR A 418 -1.11 1.87 -11.80
CA THR A 418 -0.40 0.75 -12.45
C THR A 418 0.22 1.17 -13.78
N PHE A 419 0.13 2.46 -14.12
CA PHE A 419 0.70 3.00 -15.35
C PHE A 419 2.16 2.60 -15.53
N ALA A 420 2.47 2.13 -16.73
CA ALA A 420 3.80 1.78 -17.16
C ALA A 420 4.09 2.40 -18.54
N THR A 421 5.33 2.82 -18.75
CA THR A 421 5.78 3.36 -20.04
C THR A 421 6.06 2.24 -21.04
N LEU A 422 6.09 2.57 -22.33
CA LEU A 422 6.43 1.59 -23.39
C LEU A 422 7.76 0.86 -23.14
N PRO A 423 8.85 1.51 -22.68
CA PRO A 423 10.06 0.80 -22.25
C PRO A 423 9.82 -0.27 -21.18
N SER A 424 8.92 -0.03 -20.21
CA SER A 424 8.60 -1.00 -19.18
C SER A 424 7.94 -2.26 -19.76
N TYR A 425 7.02 -2.08 -20.71
CA TYR A 425 6.38 -3.20 -21.43
C TYR A 425 7.37 -3.99 -22.29
N ALA A 426 8.44 -3.37 -22.79
CA ALA A 426 9.39 -4.01 -23.70
C ALA A 426 10.43 -4.89 -22.99
N VAL A 427 10.70 -4.66 -21.69
CA VAL A 427 11.82 -5.28 -20.98
C VAL A 427 11.37 -6.42 -20.06
N ALA A 428 10.06 -6.69 -19.93
CA ALA A 428 9.60 -7.73 -19.02
C ALA A 428 8.16 -8.24 -19.26
N GLU A 429 7.81 -9.33 -18.57
CA GLU A 429 6.45 -9.62 -18.08
C GLU A 429 5.96 -8.56 -17.04
N ALA A 430 6.60 -7.38 -16.93
CA ALA A 430 6.64 -6.53 -15.73
C ALA A 430 6.17 -5.07 -15.90
N ALA A 431 4.89 -4.90 -16.17
CA ALA A 431 4.15 -3.87 -15.46
C ALA A 431 3.37 -4.62 -14.38
N ASP A 432 3.58 -4.34 -13.09
CA ASP A 432 2.69 -4.87 -12.08
C ASP A 432 1.34 -4.16 -12.21
N THR A 433 0.43 -4.81 -12.93
CA THR A 433 -0.85 -4.26 -13.35
C THR A 433 -1.87 -4.24 -12.24
N ASP A 434 -1.58 -4.76 -11.05
CA ASP A 434 -2.42 -4.54 -9.85
C ASP A 434 -1.69 -4.83 -8.52
N TYR A 435 -0.55 -4.17 -8.29
CA TYR A 435 0.23 -4.41 -7.06
C TYR A 435 -0.49 -4.02 -5.76
N TRP A 436 -1.60 -3.29 -5.83
CA TRP A 436 -2.46 -2.95 -4.69
C TRP A 436 -3.72 -3.81 -4.56
N ARG A 437 -3.98 -4.67 -5.55
CA ARG A 437 -5.10 -5.63 -5.59
C ARG A 437 -6.48 -5.00 -5.53
N THR A 438 -6.58 -3.72 -5.88
CA THR A 438 -7.87 -3.01 -5.81
C THR A 438 -8.86 -3.50 -6.86
N SER A 439 -8.41 -4.25 -7.87
CA SER A 439 -9.32 -4.84 -8.86
C SER A 439 -10.13 -6.01 -8.33
N ALA A 440 -9.82 -6.52 -7.13
CA ALA A 440 -10.59 -7.59 -6.47
C ALA A 440 -12.08 -7.23 -6.36
N ARG A 441 -12.42 -5.95 -6.15
CA ARG A 441 -13.82 -5.48 -6.13
C ARG A 441 -14.57 -5.78 -7.41
N GLU A 442 -13.95 -5.54 -8.57
CA GLU A 442 -14.58 -5.78 -9.88
C GLU A 442 -14.71 -7.29 -10.15
N LEU A 443 -13.83 -8.09 -9.56
CA LEU A 443 -13.90 -9.55 -9.63
C LEU A 443 -14.95 -10.13 -8.67
N ALA A 444 -15.29 -9.44 -7.58
CA ALA A 444 -16.11 -9.94 -6.47
C ALA A 444 -17.44 -10.60 -6.91
N PRO A 445 -18.23 -10.06 -7.86
CA PRO A 445 -19.46 -10.71 -8.35
C PRO A 445 -19.25 -12.14 -8.86
N SER A 446 -18.10 -12.39 -9.51
CA SER A 446 -17.72 -13.70 -10.04
C SER A 446 -17.09 -14.62 -8.99
N VAL A 447 -16.77 -14.13 -7.80
CA VAL A 447 -16.12 -14.93 -6.76
C VAL A 447 -17.20 -15.67 -5.95
N PRO A 448 -17.29 -17.01 -5.98
CA PRO A 448 -18.31 -17.76 -5.25
C PRO A 448 -18.20 -17.54 -3.75
N PRO A 449 -19.27 -17.66 -2.94
CA PRO A 449 -19.17 -17.58 -1.48
C PRO A 449 -18.30 -18.71 -0.90
N GLY A 450 -17.68 -18.48 0.25
CA GLY A 450 -16.78 -19.44 0.91
C GLY A 450 -15.31 -19.02 0.88
N TRP A 451 -14.42 -19.99 1.07
CA TRP A 451 -12.96 -19.78 1.15
C TRP A 451 -12.35 -19.42 -0.21
N VAL A 452 -11.49 -18.40 -0.25
CA VAL A 452 -10.73 -18.03 -1.46
C VAL A 452 -9.32 -17.61 -1.09
N THR A 453 -8.32 -18.29 -1.67
CA THR A 453 -6.91 -17.98 -1.39
C THR A 453 -6.43 -16.73 -2.11
N CYS A 454 -5.87 -15.79 -1.35
CA CYS A 454 -5.35 -14.51 -1.84
C CYS A 454 -3.86 -14.60 -2.21
N SER A 455 -3.54 -14.42 -3.49
CA SER A 455 -2.21 -14.67 -4.06
C SER A 455 -1.57 -15.93 -3.50
N PRO A 456 -2.04 -17.10 -3.97
CA PRO A 456 -1.51 -18.36 -3.51
C PRO A 456 0.02 -18.40 -3.64
N ALA A 457 0.66 -18.88 -2.58
CA ALA A 457 2.07 -19.24 -2.62
C ALA A 457 2.31 -20.26 -3.75
N LEU A 458 3.50 -20.23 -4.32
CA LEU A 458 3.89 -21.17 -5.37
C LEU A 458 4.96 -22.13 -4.82
N ASP A 459 4.83 -23.41 -5.13
CA ASP A 459 5.91 -24.37 -4.90
C ASP A 459 7.00 -24.30 -6.00
N ASP A 460 8.03 -25.14 -5.86
CA ASP A 460 9.15 -25.22 -6.82
C ASP A 460 8.70 -25.60 -8.25
N GLN A 461 7.55 -26.24 -8.39
CA GLN A 461 6.94 -26.61 -9.67
C GLN A 461 5.98 -25.54 -10.20
N ARG A 462 5.92 -24.38 -9.54
CA ARG A 462 5.00 -23.27 -9.81
C ARG A 462 3.53 -23.69 -9.74
N ARG A 463 3.19 -24.63 -8.87
CA ARG A 463 1.80 -24.95 -8.50
C ARG A 463 1.37 -24.03 -7.37
N SER A 464 0.16 -23.50 -7.48
CA SER A 464 -0.48 -22.70 -6.45
C SER A 464 -0.88 -23.57 -5.26
N LEU A 465 -0.46 -23.15 -4.08
CA LEU A 465 -0.81 -23.73 -2.81
C LEU A 465 -2.03 -23.01 -2.24
N ARG A 466 -2.85 -23.71 -1.45
CA ARG A 466 -3.98 -23.11 -0.73
C ARG A 466 -3.51 -22.42 0.56
N ARG A 467 -2.55 -21.51 0.39
CA ARG A 467 -1.91 -20.71 1.45
C ARG A 467 -1.39 -19.43 0.82
N SER A 468 -1.39 -18.34 1.57
CA SER A 468 -0.74 -17.09 1.18
C SER A 468 0.52 -16.84 2.01
N LEU A 469 1.54 -16.27 1.38
CA LEU A 469 2.71 -15.72 2.11
C LEU A 469 2.52 -14.25 2.47
N ASP A 470 1.43 -13.63 2.03
CA ASP A 470 1.17 -12.21 2.21
C ASP A 470 0.42 -11.90 3.53
N GLY A 471 0.23 -12.91 4.39
CA GLY A 471 -0.42 -12.80 5.70
C GLY A 471 -1.93 -13.05 5.72
N ASP A 472 -2.58 -13.10 4.55
CA ASP A 472 -4.04 -13.25 4.42
C ASP A 472 -4.39 -14.50 3.62
N GLU A 473 -4.92 -15.51 4.28
CA GLU A 473 -5.19 -16.80 3.66
C GLU A 473 -6.55 -16.82 2.97
N ASP A 474 -7.58 -16.13 3.51
CA ASP A 474 -8.92 -15.99 2.92
C ASP A 474 -9.23 -14.54 2.54
N CYS A 475 -9.23 -14.26 1.24
CA CYS A 475 -9.57 -12.95 0.69
C CYS A 475 -10.91 -12.41 1.20
N GLY A 476 -11.87 -13.31 1.41
CA GLY A 476 -13.27 -12.98 1.56
C GLY A 476 -13.76 -12.91 2.99
N ARG A 477 -12.94 -13.31 3.97
CA ARG A 477 -13.31 -13.36 5.39
C ARG A 477 -12.30 -12.68 6.29
N ASP A 478 -11.02 -12.75 5.95
CA ASP A 478 -9.98 -12.13 6.77
C ASP A 478 -10.18 -10.61 6.78
N LEU A 479 -10.02 -9.99 7.95
CA LEU A 479 -10.12 -8.53 8.11
C LEU A 479 -9.20 -7.79 7.12
N ILE A 480 -8.05 -8.40 6.84
CA ILE A 480 -7.02 -7.82 6.00
C ILE A 480 -7.25 -8.17 4.51
N GLY A 481 -8.12 -9.15 4.22
CA GLY A 481 -8.44 -9.58 2.85
C GLY A 481 -9.18 -8.50 2.02
N PRO A 482 -8.81 -8.29 0.75
CA PRO A 482 -9.35 -7.21 -0.10
C PRO A 482 -10.80 -7.47 -0.59
N LEU A 483 -11.34 -8.68 -0.41
CA LEU A 483 -12.73 -9.01 -0.73
C LEU A 483 -13.66 -8.98 0.49
N SER A 484 -13.12 -8.88 1.71
CA SER A 484 -13.92 -8.90 2.95
C SER A 484 -14.98 -7.79 2.97
N ALA A 485 -14.62 -6.60 2.48
CA ALA A 485 -15.50 -5.44 2.35
C ALA A 485 -16.64 -5.62 1.32
N TRP A 486 -16.59 -6.67 0.50
CA TRP A 486 -17.50 -6.94 -0.63
C TRP A 486 -18.13 -8.34 -0.54
N ALA A 487 -18.20 -8.90 0.68
CA ALA A 487 -18.73 -10.24 0.90
C ALA A 487 -20.21 -10.40 0.49
N ASP A 488 -20.98 -9.31 0.53
CA ASP A 488 -22.41 -9.24 0.20
C ASP A 488 -22.71 -9.35 -1.30
N VAL A 489 -21.77 -8.95 -2.17
CA VAL A 489 -21.94 -8.97 -3.63
C VAL A 489 -21.33 -10.22 -4.29
N ARG A 490 -20.71 -11.11 -3.51
CA ARG A 490 -20.05 -12.32 -4.03
C ARG A 490 -21.03 -13.36 -4.59
N GLY A 491 -20.65 -13.97 -5.70
CA GLY A 491 -21.44 -15.02 -6.36
C GLY A 491 -22.73 -14.53 -7.02
N THR A 492 -22.88 -13.22 -7.22
CA THR A 492 -24.02 -12.62 -7.91
C THR A 492 -23.96 -12.82 -9.42
N ASP A 493 -22.76 -12.92 -9.98
CA ASP A 493 -22.51 -13.34 -11.36
C ASP A 493 -21.97 -14.78 -11.34
N PRO A 494 -22.84 -15.80 -11.51
CA PRO A 494 -22.41 -17.18 -11.45
C PRO A 494 -21.40 -17.47 -12.57
N VAL A 495 -20.18 -17.83 -12.17
CA VAL A 495 -19.17 -18.36 -13.08
C VAL A 495 -19.66 -19.69 -13.62
N ALA A 496 -19.65 -19.85 -14.94
CA ALA A 496 -20.02 -21.11 -15.58
C ALA A 496 -19.05 -22.23 -15.14
N GLY A 497 -19.56 -23.23 -14.42
CA GLY A 497 -18.78 -24.38 -13.97
C GLY A 497 -19.50 -25.22 -12.92
N GLU A 498 -19.07 -26.46 -12.74
CA GLU A 498 -19.50 -27.30 -11.62
C GLU A 498 -18.95 -26.78 -10.28
N PRO A 499 -19.61 -27.09 -9.14
CA PRO A 499 -19.06 -26.82 -7.82
C PRO A 499 -17.62 -27.34 -7.70
N LEU A 500 -16.81 -26.71 -6.85
CA LEU A 500 -15.47 -27.21 -6.57
C LEU A 500 -15.53 -28.68 -6.15
N GLY A 501 -14.66 -29.50 -6.76
CA GLY A 501 -14.39 -30.82 -6.24
C GLY A 501 -13.82 -30.75 -4.81
N PRO A 502 -13.86 -31.86 -4.05
CA PRO A 502 -13.34 -31.90 -2.68
C PRO A 502 -11.84 -31.61 -2.56
N THR A 503 -11.11 -31.69 -3.68
CA THR A 503 -9.68 -31.43 -3.78
C THR A 503 -9.36 -30.22 -4.64
N GLU A 504 -10.31 -29.31 -4.79
CA GLU A 504 -10.12 -28.06 -5.53
C GLU A 504 -10.33 -26.86 -4.61
N PHE A 505 -9.72 -25.73 -4.95
CA PHE A 505 -9.91 -24.47 -4.24
C PHE A 505 -9.91 -23.27 -5.19
N TRP A 506 -10.54 -22.19 -4.75
CA TRP A 506 -10.52 -20.91 -5.45
C TRP A 506 -9.28 -20.12 -5.08
N ALA A 507 -8.64 -19.52 -6.08
CA ALA A 507 -7.52 -18.62 -5.89
C ALA A 507 -7.71 -17.33 -6.69
N ILE A 508 -7.26 -16.22 -6.12
CA ILE A 508 -7.17 -14.94 -6.80
C ILE A 508 -5.71 -14.55 -6.94
N THR A 509 -5.30 -14.21 -8.16
CA THR A 509 -3.99 -13.62 -8.43
C THR A 509 -4.14 -12.21 -8.99
N ALA A 510 -3.32 -11.29 -8.49
CA ALA A 510 -3.24 -9.92 -8.99
C ALA A 510 -2.08 -9.76 -9.98
N GLY A 511 -2.22 -8.79 -10.89
CA GLY A 511 -1.22 -8.43 -11.87
C GLY A 511 -1.18 -9.33 -13.10
N PRO A 512 -0.09 -9.29 -13.90
CA PRO A 512 -0.03 -9.98 -15.19
C PRO A 512 0.32 -11.47 -15.05
N ARG A 513 0.79 -11.91 -13.87
CA ARG A 513 1.30 -13.26 -13.63
C ARG A 513 0.19 -14.29 -13.85
N ARG A 514 0.52 -15.36 -14.57
CA ARG A 514 -0.39 -16.49 -14.75
C ARG A 514 -0.61 -17.23 -13.42
N PRO A 515 -1.80 -17.82 -13.22
CA PRO A 515 -2.02 -18.77 -12.14
C PRO A 515 -1.02 -19.91 -12.17
N GLY A 516 -0.91 -20.65 -11.06
CA GLY A 516 -0.06 -21.83 -10.98
C GLY A 516 -0.42 -22.90 -12.03
N THR A 517 0.50 -23.81 -12.30
CA THR A 517 0.35 -24.84 -13.33
C THR A 517 -0.78 -25.84 -13.05
N ASN A 518 -1.23 -25.92 -11.79
CA ASN A 518 -2.37 -26.71 -11.30
C ASN A 518 -3.70 -25.94 -11.34
N CYS A 519 -3.73 -24.75 -11.95
CA CYS A 519 -4.90 -23.88 -11.95
C CYS A 519 -5.45 -23.61 -13.36
N VAL A 520 -6.77 -23.43 -13.43
CA VAL A 520 -7.50 -23.02 -14.62
C VAL A 520 -8.15 -21.66 -14.34
N GLU A 521 -7.82 -20.65 -15.15
CA GLU A 521 -8.47 -19.33 -15.10
C GLU A 521 -9.95 -19.46 -15.48
N VAL A 522 -10.83 -18.91 -14.64
CA VAL A 522 -12.29 -18.92 -14.85
C VAL A 522 -12.86 -17.53 -15.09
N ALA A 523 -12.26 -16.50 -14.50
CA ALA A 523 -12.66 -15.11 -14.71
C ALA A 523 -11.44 -14.20 -14.58
N ARG A 524 -11.52 -13.01 -15.17
CA ARG A 524 -10.46 -12.00 -15.06
C ARG A 524 -11.02 -10.58 -15.16
N VAL A 525 -10.28 -9.65 -14.58
CA VAL A 525 -10.44 -8.21 -14.79
C VAL A 525 -9.30 -7.73 -15.67
N ASP A 526 -9.60 -7.04 -16.77
CA ASP A 526 -8.60 -6.49 -17.68
C ASP A 526 -8.98 -5.09 -18.19
N ARG A 527 -7.98 -4.40 -18.76
CA ARG A 527 -8.11 -3.09 -19.42
C ARG A 527 -7.49 -3.14 -20.81
N PRO A 528 -7.87 -2.25 -21.74
CA PRO A 528 -7.16 -2.15 -23.02
C PRO A 528 -5.67 -1.88 -22.78
N GLY A 529 -4.79 -2.55 -23.53
CA GLY A 529 -3.34 -2.36 -23.47
C GLY A 529 -2.88 -0.98 -23.99
N PRO A 530 -1.57 -0.68 -23.94
CA PRO A 530 -1.05 0.67 -24.15
C PRO A 530 -1.24 1.22 -25.56
N LEU A 531 -1.38 0.34 -26.56
CA LEU A 531 -1.61 0.70 -27.97
C LEU A 531 -2.71 -0.20 -28.56
N PRO A 532 -3.99 0.03 -28.22
CA PRO A 532 -5.07 -0.87 -28.61
C PRO A 532 -5.21 -0.96 -30.13
N GLY A 533 -5.26 -2.19 -30.66
CA GLY A 533 -5.47 -2.49 -32.09
C GLY A 533 -4.20 -2.51 -32.94
N VAL A 534 -3.06 -2.06 -32.40
CA VAL A 534 -1.74 -2.13 -33.07
C VAL A 534 -0.63 -2.67 -32.17
N GLY A 535 -0.95 -2.98 -30.90
CA GLY A 535 0.01 -3.44 -29.90
C GLY A 535 0.66 -4.75 -30.30
N THR A 536 -0.12 -5.70 -30.80
CA THR A 536 0.36 -6.99 -31.34
C THR A 536 1.43 -6.85 -32.41
N LEU A 537 1.31 -5.86 -33.32
CA LEU A 537 2.31 -5.60 -34.36
C LEU A 537 3.65 -5.14 -33.79
N LEU A 538 3.64 -4.60 -32.57
CA LEU A 538 4.81 -4.07 -31.86
C LEU A 538 5.26 -5.00 -30.71
N GLY A 539 4.69 -6.20 -30.59
CA GLY A 539 5.01 -7.14 -29.51
C GLY A 539 4.50 -6.69 -28.13
N LEU A 540 3.51 -5.81 -28.08
CA LEU A 540 2.90 -5.28 -26.86
C LEU A 540 1.56 -5.99 -26.56
N PRO A 541 1.15 -6.10 -25.29
CA PRO A 541 -0.13 -6.71 -24.95
C PRO A 541 -1.32 -5.87 -25.43
N GLU A 542 -2.34 -6.53 -25.98
CA GLU A 542 -3.63 -5.87 -26.33
C GLU A 542 -4.50 -5.61 -25.09
N ARG A 543 -4.26 -6.34 -24.00
CA ARG A 543 -5.00 -6.24 -22.73
C ARG A 543 -4.02 -6.26 -21.56
N ASP A 544 -4.18 -5.32 -20.64
CA ASP A 544 -3.53 -5.33 -19.34
C ASP A 544 -4.43 -6.12 -18.38
N VAL A 545 -3.94 -7.23 -17.81
CA VAL A 545 -4.74 -8.04 -16.87
C VAL A 545 -4.51 -7.55 -15.45
N MET A 546 -5.58 -7.14 -14.76
CA MET A 546 -5.53 -6.59 -13.42
C MET A 546 -5.59 -7.72 -12.37
N SER A 547 -6.53 -8.64 -12.50
CA SER A 547 -6.65 -9.80 -11.62
C SER A 547 -7.31 -10.98 -12.31
N ARG A 548 -7.14 -12.17 -11.73
CA ARG A 548 -7.72 -13.43 -12.19
C ARG A 548 -8.34 -14.17 -11.03
N LEU A 549 -9.46 -14.81 -11.29
CA LEU A 549 -10.01 -15.91 -10.50
C LEU A 549 -9.63 -17.21 -11.18
N ALA A 550 -9.09 -18.16 -10.42
CA ALA A 550 -8.71 -19.47 -10.91
C ALA A 550 -9.23 -20.59 -10.00
N ARG A 551 -9.58 -21.71 -10.61
CA ARG A 551 -9.84 -22.98 -9.95
C ARG A 551 -8.54 -23.78 -9.91
N CYS A 552 -8.09 -24.17 -8.73
CA CYS A 552 -6.80 -24.84 -8.55
C CYS A 552 -6.97 -26.22 -7.90
N GLU A 553 -6.19 -27.20 -8.34
CA GLU A 553 -6.09 -28.51 -7.69
C GLU A 553 -5.25 -28.41 -6.41
N LEU A 554 -5.73 -29.02 -5.33
CA LEU A 554 -5.11 -28.99 -4.02
C LEU A 554 -3.79 -29.79 -4.03
N VAL A 555 -2.71 -29.09 -3.71
CA VAL A 555 -1.37 -29.63 -3.49
C VAL A 555 -1.06 -29.51 -2.00
N LEU A 556 -0.69 -30.62 -1.37
CA LEU A 556 -0.38 -30.69 0.06
C LEU A 556 1.06 -31.16 0.28
N PRO A 557 1.81 -30.58 1.24
CA PRO A 557 3.16 -31.02 1.57
C PRO A 557 3.19 -32.48 2.03
N GLU A 558 4.30 -33.18 1.80
CA GLU A 558 4.48 -34.56 2.26
C GLU A 558 4.75 -34.62 3.77
N HIS A 559 4.19 -35.61 4.45
CA HIS A 559 4.38 -35.84 5.88
C HIS A 559 4.66 -37.32 6.19
N ASP A 560 5.65 -37.58 7.05
CA ASP A 560 6.23 -38.89 7.35
C ASP A 560 5.72 -39.55 8.64
N ARG A 561 4.49 -39.20 9.04
CA ARG A 561 3.74 -39.74 10.20
C ARG A 561 4.27 -39.30 11.58
N GLY A 562 5.14 -38.30 11.64
CA GLY A 562 5.51 -37.64 12.89
C GLY A 562 4.35 -36.91 13.58
N VAL A 563 4.54 -36.54 14.84
CA VAL A 563 3.62 -35.62 15.54
C VAL A 563 3.86 -34.22 15.01
N LEU A 564 2.82 -33.63 14.41
CA LEU A 564 2.84 -32.24 13.99
C LEU A 564 2.72 -31.34 15.22
N THR A 565 3.59 -30.33 15.32
CA THR A 565 3.56 -29.36 16.42
C THR A 565 3.37 -27.95 15.87
N PHE A 566 2.45 -27.19 16.46
CA PHE A 566 2.04 -25.86 16.01
C PHE A 566 2.42 -24.76 17.03
N GLY A 567 2.60 -23.54 16.52
CA GLY A 567 2.97 -22.37 17.31
C GLY A 567 4.49 -22.09 17.35
N PRO A 568 4.99 -21.28 18.31
CA PRO A 568 6.38 -20.87 18.40
C PRO A 568 7.34 -22.06 18.51
N GLY A 569 8.15 -22.27 17.46
CA GLY A 569 9.10 -23.39 17.39
C GLY A 569 8.52 -24.72 16.87
N GLY A 570 7.26 -24.74 16.44
CA GLY A 570 6.66 -25.84 15.71
C GLY A 570 7.14 -25.90 14.25
N ASP A 571 7.01 -27.07 13.64
CA ASP A 571 7.44 -27.37 12.26
C ASP A 571 6.28 -27.50 11.27
N ALA A 572 5.03 -27.45 11.75
CA ALA A 572 3.84 -27.77 10.94
C ALA A 572 3.10 -26.57 10.32
N GLY A 573 3.67 -25.36 10.39
CA GLY A 573 3.01 -24.15 9.92
C GLY A 573 2.81 -24.09 8.39
N ASP A 574 3.51 -24.91 7.63
CA ASP A 574 3.32 -25.07 6.19
C ASP A 574 2.17 -26.01 5.81
N LEU A 575 1.61 -26.72 6.79
CA LEU A 575 0.47 -27.62 6.63
C LEU A 575 -0.87 -26.90 6.89
N GLU A 576 -0.85 -25.65 7.34
CA GLU A 576 -2.03 -24.82 7.55
C GLU A 576 -2.69 -24.48 6.20
N LEU A 577 -3.99 -24.74 6.09
CA LEU A 577 -4.80 -24.50 4.87
C LEU A 577 -5.84 -23.39 5.06
N GLY A 578 -5.80 -22.69 6.19
CA GLY A 578 -6.80 -21.67 6.52
C GLY A 578 -7.42 -21.75 7.90
N GLY A 579 -7.86 -20.59 8.40
CA GLY A 579 -8.69 -20.46 9.60
C GLY A 579 -7.94 -20.45 10.93
N TRP A 580 -6.61 -20.41 10.86
CA TRP A 580 -5.72 -20.41 12.02
C TRP A 580 -5.01 -19.07 12.17
N THR A 581 -4.64 -18.73 13.41
CA THR A 581 -3.70 -17.65 13.68
C THR A 581 -2.67 -18.11 14.70
N ALA A 582 -1.40 -17.88 14.38
CA ALA A 582 -0.29 -18.05 15.30
C ALA A 582 0.01 -16.72 16.01
N HIS A 583 0.48 -16.79 17.25
CA HIS A 583 1.03 -15.64 17.96
C HIS A 583 2.48 -15.93 18.34
N ALA A 584 3.37 -14.93 18.24
CA ALA A 584 4.81 -15.12 18.43
C ALA A 584 5.19 -15.69 19.82
N THR A 585 4.35 -15.46 20.84
CA THR A 585 4.58 -15.90 22.23
C THR A 585 3.61 -16.96 22.74
N ALA A 586 2.54 -17.26 22.00
CA ALA A 586 1.52 -18.18 22.49
C ALA A 586 1.70 -19.57 21.88
N ALA A 587 1.70 -20.61 22.71
CA ALA A 587 1.73 -21.99 22.23
C ALA A 587 0.51 -22.31 21.34
N GLY A 588 0.73 -23.15 20.32
CA GLY A 588 -0.30 -23.56 19.38
C GLY A 588 -0.79 -22.45 18.43
N ILE A 589 -1.72 -22.84 17.56
CA ILE A 589 -2.45 -21.94 16.66
C ILE A 589 -3.90 -21.86 17.07
N ARG A 590 -4.45 -20.64 17.12
CA ARG A 590 -5.84 -20.40 17.54
C ARG A 590 -6.76 -20.40 16.34
N LEU A 591 -7.92 -21.04 16.47
CA LEU A 591 -8.98 -20.94 15.49
C LEU A 591 -9.59 -19.53 15.51
N THR A 592 -9.51 -18.78 14.40
CA THR A 592 -10.04 -17.40 14.30
C THR A 592 -11.46 -17.35 13.77
N GLY A 593 -11.78 -18.25 12.84
CA GLY A 593 -13.09 -18.38 12.22
C GLY A 593 -13.95 -19.49 12.82
N GLU A 594 -14.92 -19.95 12.04
CA GLU A 594 -15.74 -21.10 12.38
C GLU A 594 -15.06 -22.43 12.10
N ARG A 595 -14.11 -22.44 11.15
CA ARG A 595 -13.47 -23.65 10.61
C ARG A 595 -12.00 -23.37 10.32
N GLY A 596 -11.14 -24.29 10.73
CA GLY A 596 -9.70 -24.28 10.48
C GLY A 596 -9.26 -25.62 9.92
N GLU A 597 -8.33 -25.61 8.96
CA GLU A 597 -7.93 -26.80 8.21
C GLU A 597 -6.41 -26.99 8.24
N VAL A 598 -6.00 -28.25 8.37
CA VAL A 598 -4.61 -28.70 8.24
C VAL A 598 -4.58 -29.77 7.16
N GLY A 599 -3.63 -29.73 6.24
CA GLY A 599 -3.53 -30.72 5.18
C GLY A 599 -2.11 -31.13 4.84
N PHE A 600 -1.96 -32.43 4.58
CA PHE A 600 -0.70 -33.06 4.22
C PHE A 600 -0.95 -34.30 3.35
N THR A 601 0.10 -34.76 2.69
CA THR A 601 0.12 -36.00 1.91
C THR A 601 0.91 -37.06 2.66
N LEU A 602 0.27 -38.20 2.95
CA LEU A 602 0.93 -39.31 3.64
C LEU A 602 1.97 -39.98 2.73
N THR A 603 3.23 -40.07 3.18
CA THR A 603 4.29 -40.81 2.47
C THR A 603 4.10 -42.32 2.54
N ALA A 604 3.36 -42.81 3.54
CA ALA A 604 3.01 -44.21 3.68
C ALA A 604 1.52 -44.38 4.09
N PRO A 605 0.78 -45.34 3.49
CA PRO A 605 -0.66 -45.50 3.71
C PRO A 605 -1.01 -46.20 5.03
N HIS A 606 -2.16 -45.86 5.63
CA HIS A 606 -2.73 -46.57 6.80
C HIS A 606 -3.80 -47.58 6.34
N PRO A 607 -3.42 -48.83 6.01
CA PRO A 607 -4.35 -49.78 5.38
C PRO A 607 -5.50 -50.22 6.28
N ALA A 608 -5.33 -50.14 7.62
CA ALA A 608 -6.34 -50.49 8.61
C ALA A 608 -7.12 -49.27 9.16
N GLY A 609 -6.87 -48.07 8.61
CA GLY A 609 -7.28 -46.80 9.22
C GLY A 609 -6.25 -46.27 10.21
N ALA A 610 -6.51 -45.08 10.75
CA ALA A 610 -5.65 -44.40 11.71
C ALA A 610 -6.43 -43.90 12.94
N GLU A 611 -5.76 -43.80 14.09
CA GLU A 611 -6.23 -43.03 15.24
C GLU A 611 -5.71 -41.59 15.10
N LEU A 612 -6.62 -40.65 14.87
CA LEU A 612 -6.33 -39.22 14.91
C LEU A 612 -6.24 -38.76 16.36
N ARG A 613 -5.13 -38.13 16.73
CA ARG A 613 -4.90 -37.52 18.04
C ARG A 613 -4.66 -36.03 17.88
N ILE A 614 -5.46 -35.23 18.56
CA ILE A 614 -5.43 -33.78 18.54
C ILE A 614 -5.09 -33.30 19.95
N GLY A 615 -3.97 -32.60 20.09
CA GLY A 615 -3.57 -31.92 21.32
C GLY A 615 -3.99 -30.46 21.28
N LEU A 616 -4.69 -30.01 22.31
CA LEU A 616 -5.12 -28.63 22.49
C LEU A 616 -4.37 -27.99 23.67
N VAL A 617 -4.12 -26.69 23.57
CA VAL A 617 -3.49 -25.92 24.67
C VAL A 617 -4.45 -25.78 25.85
N ASP A 618 -5.68 -25.37 25.55
CA ASP A 618 -6.74 -25.15 26.53
C ASP A 618 -7.71 -26.35 26.55
N PRO A 619 -8.32 -26.65 27.71
CA PRO A 619 -9.31 -27.71 27.82
C PRO A 619 -10.57 -27.35 27.03
N VAL A 620 -10.94 -28.20 26.06
CA VAL A 620 -12.13 -27.99 25.21
C VAL A 620 -13.01 -29.24 25.28
N ALA A 621 -14.30 -29.04 25.55
CA ALA A 621 -15.24 -30.15 25.62
C ALA A 621 -15.39 -30.81 24.23
N PRO A 622 -15.50 -32.14 24.12
CA PRO A 622 -15.57 -32.82 22.81
C PRO A 622 -16.73 -32.39 21.92
N ASP A 623 -17.82 -31.90 22.52
CA ASP A 623 -19.00 -31.37 21.84
C ASP A 623 -18.83 -29.91 21.36
N ALA A 624 -17.79 -29.21 21.83
CA ALA A 624 -17.47 -27.84 21.44
C ALA A 624 -16.73 -27.73 20.09
N VAL A 625 -16.28 -28.86 19.52
CA VAL A 625 -15.60 -28.91 18.24
C VAL A 625 -16.10 -30.10 17.42
N ARG A 626 -16.49 -29.86 16.17
CA ARG A 626 -16.68 -30.90 15.17
C ARG A 626 -15.39 -31.13 14.41
N VAL A 627 -15.00 -32.39 14.24
CA VAL A 627 -13.80 -32.76 13.48
C VAL A 627 -14.23 -33.53 12.23
N SER A 628 -13.67 -33.16 11.08
CA SER A 628 -13.81 -33.94 9.85
C SER A 628 -12.46 -34.26 9.24
N VAL A 629 -12.38 -35.43 8.61
CA VAL A 629 -11.21 -35.88 7.85
C VAL A 629 -11.66 -36.15 6.43
N ASN A 630 -11.02 -35.52 5.45
CA ASN A 630 -11.38 -35.61 4.03
C ASN A 630 -12.88 -35.41 3.80
N GLY A 631 -13.45 -34.38 4.45
CA GLY A 631 -14.87 -34.02 4.33
C GLY A 631 -15.85 -34.92 5.10
N THR A 632 -15.39 -35.99 5.74
CA THR A 632 -16.24 -36.89 6.54
C THR A 632 -16.10 -36.58 8.03
N GLU A 633 -17.22 -36.31 8.71
CA GLU A 633 -17.24 -36.08 10.15
C GLU A 633 -16.83 -37.35 10.91
N VAL A 634 -15.91 -37.21 11.87
CA VAL A 634 -15.41 -38.30 12.71
C VAL A 634 -15.80 -38.09 14.17
N VAL A 635 -16.16 -39.18 14.87
CA VAL A 635 -16.57 -39.09 16.26
C VAL A 635 -15.36 -38.95 17.16
N VAL A 636 -15.30 -37.82 17.88
CA VAL A 636 -14.21 -37.47 18.77
C VAL A 636 -14.51 -37.89 20.20
N ARG A 637 -13.49 -38.38 20.91
CA ARG A 637 -13.53 -38.71 22.35
C ARG A 637 -12.46 -37.90 23.08
N GLY A 638 -12.80 -37.32 24.23
CA GLY A 638 -11.81 -36.68 25.09
C GLY A 638 -11.00 -37.74 25.86
N SER A 639 -9.67 -37.63 25.88
CA SER A 639 -8.82 -38.41 26.77
C SER A 639 -7.96 -37.48 27.64
N GLY A 640 -7.99 -37.69 28.97
CA GLY A 640 -7.26 -36.90 29.95
C GLY A 640 -8.17 -36.19 30.98
N ALA A 641 -7.64 -35.92 32.17
CA ALA A 641 -8.39 -35.39 33.32
C ALA A 641 -8.95 -33.96 33.13
N ALA A 642 -8.70 -33.31 31.99
CA ALA A 642 -9.15 -31.96 31.68
C ALA A 642 -9.63 -31.74 30.23
N GLY A 643 -9.65 -32.74 29.33
CA GLY A 643 -10.14 -32.54 27.95
C GLY A 643 -9.19 -31.79 26.99
N THR A 644 -7.89 -31.80 27.26
CA THR A 644 -6.85 -31.19 26.41
C THR A 644 -6.36 -32.10 25.26
N ARG A 645 -6.79 -33.37 25.22
CA ARG A 645 -6.56 -34.27 24.09
C ARG A 645 -7.85 -34.86 23.59
N LEU A 646 -8.01 -34.83 22.28
CA LEU A 646 -9.13 -35.37 21.54
C LEU A 646 -8.62 -36.51 20.65
N THR A 647 -9.33 -37.64 20.63
CA THR A 647 -8.99 -38.78 19.76
C THR A 647 -10.18 -39.22 18.92
N ALA A 648 -9.93 -39.63 17.68
CA ALA A 648 -10.95 -40.13 16.77
C ALA A 648 -10.41 -41.31 15.95
N ALA A 649 -11.24 -42.33 15.73
CA ALA A 649 -10.91 -43.41 14.82
C ALA A 649 -11.27 -42.99 13.39
N VAL A 650 -10.30 -43.05 12.48
CA VAL A 650 -10.46 -42.64 11.07
C VAL A 650 -10.37 -43.89 10.19
N PRO A 651 -11.48 -44.29 9.54
CA PRO A 651 -11.51 -45.40 8.61
C PRO A 651 -10.58 -45.23 7.40
N ALA A 652 -10.12 -46.35 6.83
CA ALA A 652 -9.20 -46.33 5.69
C ALA A 652 -9.82 -45.74 4.41
N ASP A 653 -11.13 -45.92 4.20
CA ASP A 653 -11.89 -45.34 3.09
C ASP A 653 -11.98 -43.81 3.21
N VAL A 654 -12.15 -43.29 4.43
CA VAL A 654 -12.10 -41.84 4.70
C VAL A 654 -10.71 -41.26 4.39
N LEU A 655 -9.64 -41.95 4.81
CA LEU A 655 -8.27 -41.54 4.47
C LEU A 655 -7.99 -41.60 2.95
N ALA A 656 -8.60 -42.54 2.24
CA ALA A 656 -8.44 -42.69 0.80
C ALA A 656 -9.34 -41.76 -0.04
N ALA A 657 -10.35 -41.12 0.57
CA ALA A 657 -11.41 -40.40 -0.14
C ALA A 657 -10.91 -39.29 -1.08
N TYR A 658 -9.85 -38.57 -0.70
CA TYR A 658 -9.29 -37.48 -1.51
C TYR A 658 -8.21 -37.98 -2.50
N GLY A 659 -7.86 -39.26 -2.47
CA GLY A 659 -6.87 -39.89 -3.33
C GLY A 659 -5.43 -39.39 -3.13
N GLY A 660 -4.47 -40.15 -3.66
CA GLY A 660 -3.05 -39.76 -3.66
C GLY A 660 -2.42 -39.61 -2.27
N GLY A 661 -3.01 -40.21 -1.23
CA GLY A 661 -2.55 -40.07 0.16
C GLY A 661 -2.87 -38.73 0.82
N ARG A 662 -3.67 -37.87 0.16
CA ARG A 662 -4.06 -36.57 0.70
C ARG A 662 -4.97 -36.72 1.92
N VAL A 663 -4.62 -36.02 2.99
CA VAL A 663 -5.41 -35.93 4.21
C VAL A 663 -5.62 -34.46 4.55
N VAL A 664 -6.88 -34.07 4.70
CA VAL A 664 -7.28 -32.77 5.22
C VAL A 664 -8.06 -33.00 6.50
N VAL A 665 -7.56 -32.47 7.61
CA VAL A 665 -8.24 -32.46 8.90
C VAL A 665 -8.81 -31.07 9.13
N ALA A 666 -10.12 -30.98 9.32
CA ALA A 666 -10.82 -29.73 9.63
C ALA A 666 -11.39 -29.76 11.04
N LEU A 667 -11.18 -28.67 11.77
CA LEU A 667 -11.79 -28.41 13.08
C LEU A 667 -12.79 -27.27 12.92
N GLU A 668 -14.05 -27.54 13.27
CA GLU A 668 -15.14 -26.56 13.29
C GLU A 668 -15.58 -26.28 14.71
N ARG A 669 -15.61 -25.00 15.14
CA ARG A 669 -16.18 -24.66 16.45
C ARG A 669 -17.70 -24.76 16.40
N THR A 670 -18.28 -25.37 17.42
CA THR A 670 -19.75 -25.41 17.62
C THR A 670 -20.22 -24.48 18.74
N THR A 671 -19.27 -23.89 19.47
CA THR A 671 -19.48 -22.96 20.58
C THR A 671 -18.59 -21.73 20.40
N ASP A 672 -18.76 -20.72 21.27
CA ASP A 672 -17.94 -19.50 21.26
C ASP A 672 -16.48 -19.72 21.70
N VAL A 673 -16.13 -20.93 22.15
CA VAL A 673 -14.75 -21.26 22.54
C VAL A 673 -13.90 -21.44 21.28
N ALA A 674 -12.85 -20.63 21.16
CA ALA A 674 -11.86 -20.74 20.09
C ALA A 674 -10.75 -21.74 20.49
N PRO A 675 -10.74 -22.99 19.98
CA PRO A 675 -9.71 -23.95 20.32
C PRO A 675 -8.33 -23.50 19.85
N ARG A 676 -7.30 -23.87 20.62
CA ARG A 676 -5.88 -23.70 20.24
C ARG A 676 -5.26 -25.06 19.96
N LEU A 677 -4.98 -25.32 18.69
CA LEU A 677 -4.34 -26.55 18.24
C LEU A 677 -2.84 -26.49 18.57
N LEU A 678 -2.36 -27.47 19.34
CA LEU A 678 -0.95 -27.61 19.70
C LEU A 678 -0.27 -28.74 18.93
N THR A 679 -0.92 -29.91 18.87
CA THR A 679 -0.37 -31.06 18.16
C THR A 679 -1.42 -31.81 17.35
N LEU A 680 -0.98 -32.44 16.26
CA LEU A 680 -1.81 -33.34 15.45
C LEU A 680 -1.01 -34.57 15.04
N GLU A 681 -1.56 -35.77 15.26
CA GLU A 681 -0.90 -37.04 14.95
C GLU A 681 -1.92 -38.02 14.34
N LEU A 682 -1.51 -38.76 13.30
CA LEU A 682 -2.22 -39.94 12.81
C LEU A 682 -1.41 -41.19 13.17
N ALA A 683 -1.84 -41.89 14.21
CA ALA A 683 -1.22 -43.14 14.63
C ALA A 683 -1.90 -44.34 13.96
N ASP A 684 -1.19 -45.46 13.81
CA ASP A 684 -1.83 -46.70 13.35
C ASP A 684 -2.92 -47.13 14.35
N LEU A 685 -4.10 -47.51 13.83
CA LEU A 685 -5.19 -48.05 14.62
C LEU A 685 -4.72 -49.36 15.23
N ALA A 686 -4.49 -49.39 16.55
CA ALA A 686 -4.02 -50.58 17.25
C ALA A 686 -4.98 -51.74 16.96
N GLY A 687 -4.46 -52.80 16.33
CA GLY A 687 -5.26 -53.98 16.00
C GLY A 687 -5.94 -54.51 17.26
N SER A 688 -7.28 -54.59 17.24
CA SER A 688 -8.03 -55.40 18.20
C SER A 688 -7.42 -56.80 18.21
N GLY A 689 -7.02 -57.26 19.40
CA GLY A 689 -6.11 -58.38 19.64
C GLY A 689 -6.28 -59.63 18.76
N ARG A 690 -5.14 -60.19 18.35
CA ARG A 690 -4.97 -61.64 18.41
C ARG A 690 -4.66 -61.99 19.88
N GLY A 691 -5.73 -62.20 20.64
CA GLY A 691 -5.64 -62.92 21.90
C GLY A 691 -5.49 -64.41 21.62
N GLY A 692 -4.50 -65.02 22.28
CA GLY A 692 -4.49 -66.40 22.75
C GLY A 692 -4.69 -67.52 21.72
N GLU A 693 -3.59 -68.13 21.30
CA GLU A 693 -3.52 -69.59 21.19
C GLU A 693 -2.16 -69.99 21.79
N GLY A 694 -2.19 -70.35 23.07
CA GLY A 694 -1.23 -71.29 23.60
C GLY A 694 -1.74 -72.69 23.30
N ASP A 695 -0.88 -73.52 22.74
CA ASP A 695 -1.04 -74.97 22.73
C ASP A 695 0.33 -75.62 22.49
N GLY A 696 0.68 -76.58 23.36
CA GLY A 696 1.71 -77.62 23.14
C GLY A 696 3.06 -77.41 23.80
#